data_AF-A0A2E6EQE3-F1
#
_entry.id   AF-A0A2E6EQE3-F1
#
_cell.length_a   1.000
_cell.length_b   1.000
_cell.length_c   1.000
_cell.angle_alpha   90.00
_cell.angle_beta   90.00
_cell.angle_gamma   90.00
#
_symmetry.space_group_name_H-M   'P 1'
#
loop_
_entity.id
_entity.type
_entity.pdbx_description
1 polymer ?
#
loop_
_entity_poly.entity_id
_entity_poly.type
_entity_poly.pdbx_seq_one_letter_code
_entity_poly.pdbx_strand_id
1 'polypeptide(L)'
;MESLMTSEMTRPVHFLLITLIMLAGYACGDCEDSDGDGVTTCDGDCNDANPNIFPDATEICNGVDDDCSGLADQSFDRDADGHLETASCPGVVGADDCNDEDPTVFGGATEVCDEIDHNCDGDPYAGALETSDYCPDLDGDGYPNGPAESNCGGAGWADCSLETDCDDQAPGVSPAVIEQCDGVDEDCDGVIDNGFDADGDGSTSCGADGSSPSADDDCDDNDAQRFPSNPEVCDAVDNDCDGAADNGFDGDGDGQTTCGADGDLATLTDNDCDDSSNAVYPGAPEICDSLDNDCNGQIDDNTVVVEWYPDLDSDTFGDLSATAISSCAQPSGSYVSNRDDCDDGDAAINPTGTEICDGLDNDCANGIDDGFNGDGDPVTSCGGDCDDANSLTYPGAAEVCDGQDNDCDNVVPANETDDDTDFFVECSPWVGVAGLAGGDCDDDNAQANPNGTEVCDGVDNDCANGVDDGQTDADVDGSASCVDCDDGDPANFPGNPEVCDGQDNDCDSSTNEQTIDLDGDGSSPCDGDCDDNDAAENVDDVDADGYSTCTGDCDDDTPLVNPAEPEYCDAVDNDCDGDADPVNALPDGDGDGFVGTACTDPSTGQAGTDCDDSNPAVFPVLEYSSGMQRQCRPAVYPGFRHQWHQFEASNPAYFLDGSGTHYLYFRGRRTPADRAFGVVSSSDGVNWSQPAAAPMFEVAASGWDTSKIAAPSVIYVPSLVGGTVPARPYLMAYTADNGSNTDVGLATAVSPEGPFERIGPDGSTTLSAPVLEHGSGAADLDNRKAHHPFLHRDSSGVLFMWYTGRSTSDDYNVLYATSVDGITWQKFDTTAPGTPDALLAVGASGEWDDTKVQFPTVRLNTDPLNTTQTFEVWYAGKSGITQGGVARGENSIAWERHPLNPCIPAYSDPARIDGKDVAKMDRRFEPSSDPVAAAAGAGVYHLYYHSKVNAGAGEIYGSVAGNSNGDVHYVAYAINHAPQLALTGITNGATVSSPLDLSGTITDTGPDTVQLTLSVDGVEQGDSATITAADSSNFDVQTTDFTFPQLALSSGTHVLKVSVSDQGGAERSQSIAVTVP
;
A
#
# COMPACT_ATOMS: atom_id res chain seq x y z
N MET A 1 -49.63 20.56 73.44
CA MET A 1 -51.08 20.45 73.15
C MET A 1 -51.20 19.81 71.78
N GLU A 2 -51.81 18.64 71.51
CA GLU A 2 -52.31 17.48 72.29
C GLU A 2 -52.23 16.27 71.30
N SER A 3 -52.09 14.99 71.65
CA SER A 3 -52.24 14.28 72.94
C SER A 3 -51.31 13.04 73.00
N LEU A 4 -51.27 12.37 74.15
CA LEU A 4 -50.66 11.06 74.44
C LEU A 4 -51.18 9.93 73.52
N MET A 5 -50.31 9.03 73.02
CA MET A 5 -49.86 7.79 73.69
C MET A 5 -50.99 6.92 74.26
N THR A 6 -51.20 5.76 73.63
CA THR A 6 -51.59 4.48 74.24
C THR A 6 -50.89 3.39 73.42
N SER A 7 -50.15 2.45 74.00
CA SER A 7 -50.72 1.39 74.84
C SER A 7 -49.63 0.71 75.67
N GLU A 8 -49.87 0.54 76.98
CA GLU A 8 -49.48 -0.64 77.76
C GLU A 8 -50.41 -0.72 78.98
N MET A 9 -51.48 -1.51 78.85
CA MET A 9 -52.13 -2.19 79.98
C MET A 9 -51.67 -3.65 79.84
N THR A 10 -51.23 -4.39 80.86
CA THR A 10 -51.92 -4.62 82.13
C THR A 10 -50.99 -5.28 83.16
N ARG A 11 -51.11 -4.90 84.44
CA ARG A 11 -50.75 -5.82 85.55
C ARG A 11 -51.85 -6.89 85.69
N PRO A 12 -51.54 -8.09 86.19
CA PRO A 12 -52.15 -8.43 87.48
C PRO A 12 -51.22 -9.12 88.49
N VAL A 13 -51.63 -9.02 89.74
CA VAL A 13 -51.00 -9.58 90.94
C VAL A 13 -51.86 -10.76 91.43
N HIS A 14 -51.28 -11.89 91.86
CA HIS A 14 -51.58 -12.56 93.16
C HIS A 14 -50.99 -13.98 93.37
N PHE A 15 -50.24 -14.12 94.47
CA PHE A 15 -50.32 -15.18 95.50
C PHE A 15 -50.03 -16.69 95.19
N LEU A 16 -48.87 -17.13 95.71
CA LEU A 16 -48.78 -18.01 96.90
C LEU A 16 -49.39 -19.43 96.87
N LEU A 17 -48.54 -20.48 96.73
CA LEU A 17 -48.33 -21.43 97.84
C LEU A 17 -47.05 -22.30 97.73
N ILE A 18 -46.37 -22.42 98.87
CA ILE A 18 -45.33 -23.42 99.24
C ILE A 18 -45.91 -24.85 99.09
N THR A 19 -45.22 -25.90 98.60
CA THR A 19 -44.28 -26.75 99.37
C THR A 19 -43.54 -27.81 98.50
N LEU A 20 -42.24 -27.98 98.76
CA LEU A 20 -41.45 -29.24 98.74
C LEU A 20 -41.43 -30.17 97.50
N ILE A 21 -40.23 -30.39 96.92
CA ILE A 21 -39.38 -31.60 97.18
C ILE A 21 -38.01 -31.48 96.48
N MET A 22 -36.96 -31.66 97.29
CA MET A 22 -35.59 -32.18 97.00
C MET A 22 -35.16 -32.43 95.54
N LEU A 23 -34.04 -31.82 95.11
CA LEU A 23 -32.77 -32.51 94.77
C LEU A 23 -31.71 -31.53 94.26
N ALA A 24 -30.49 -31.62 94.81
CA ALA A 24 -29.22 -30.97 94.39
C ALA A 24 -29.23 -29.43 94.13
N GLY A 25 -28.29 -28.63 94.60
CA GLY A 25 -27.04 -28.95 95.29
C GLY A 25 -25.81 -28.45 94.55
N TYR A 26 -25.72 -27.15 94.27
CA TYR A 26 -24.50 -26.33 94.31
C TYR A 26 -24.95 -24.87 94.46
N ALA A 27 -24.23 -24.06 95.24
CA ALA A 27 -24.59 -22.66 95.46
C ALA A 27 -24.05 -21.79 94.31
N CYS A 28 -24.85 -20.82 93.86
CA CYS A 28 -24.31 -19.68 93.11
C CYS A 28 -23.40 -18.87 94.06
N GLY A 29 -22.35 -18.27 93.51
CA GLY A 29 -21.54 -17.29 94.24
C GLY A 29 -22.38 -16.07 94.61
N ASP A 30 -21.92 -15.33 95.61
CA ASP A 30 -22.54 -14.08 96.01
C ASP A 30 -22.43 -13.06 94.86
N CYS A 31 -23.54 -12.42 94.48
CA CYS A 31 -23.53 -11.20 93.65
C CYS A 31 -23.12 -10.04 94.57
N GLU A 32 -21.82 -9.89 94.84
CA GLU A 32 -21.28 -8.70 95.50
C GLU A 32 -20.90 -7.68 94.41
N ASP A 33 -21.37 -6.44 94.56
CA ASP A 33 -20.86 -5.23 93.92
C ASP A 33 -19.41 -5.04 94.41
N SER A 34 -18.43 -5.51 93.64
CA SER A 34 -17.05 -5.66 94.14
C SER A 34 -16.20 -4.38 94.03
N ASP A 35 -16.59 -3.42 93.19
CA ASP A 35 -15.88 -2.16 92.98
C ASP A 35 -16.62 -0.92 93.52
N GLY A 36 -17.94 -1.00 93.74
CA GLY A 36 -18.74 -0.05 94.50
C GLY A 36 -19.55 0.95 93.68
N ASP A 37 -19.82 0.71 92.39
CA ASP A 37 -20.66 1.60 91.56
C ASP A 37 -22.17 1.48 91.85
N GLY A 38 -22.61 0.32 92.37
CA GLY A 38 -24.00 0.02 92.73
C GLY A 38 -24.77 -0.87 91.75
N VAL A 39 -24.12 -1.37 90.69
CA VAL A 39 -24.58 -2.48 89.83
C VAL A 39 -23.90 -3.78 90.31
N THR A 40 -24.27 -4.93 89.75
CA THR A 40 -23.58 -6.20 89.99
C THR A 40 -23.51 -6.99 88.69
N THR A 41 -22.57 -7.93 88.58
CA THR A 41 -22.55 -8.98 87.52
C THR A 41 -23.91 -9.66 87.28
N CYS A 42 -24.80 -9.68 88.27
CA CYS A 42 -26.12 -10.28 88.19
C CYS A 42 -27.21 -9.33 87.66
N ASP A 43 -26.95 -8.02 87.66
CA ASP A 43 -27.85 -6.94 87.20
C ASP A 43 -27.41 -6.33 85.84
N GLY A 44 -26.27 -6.74 85.28
CA GLY A 44 -25.85 -6.43 83.90
C GLY A 44 -24.43 -5.90 83.75
N ASP A 45 -23.72 -5.68 84.84
CA ASP A 45 -22.32 -5.24 84.84
C ASP A 45 -21.40 -6.26 84.14
N CYS A 46 -20.68 -5.77 83.13
CA CYS A 46 -19.75 -6.54 82.32
C CYS A 46 -18.30 -6.53 82.85
N ASN A 47 -17.97 -5.69 83.84
CA ASN A 47 -16.66 -5.63 84.50
C ASN A 47 -16.72 -5.10 85.96
N ASP A 48 -17.31 -5.90 86.85
CA ASP A 48 -17.45 -5.81 88.33
C ASP A 48 -16.12 -5.64 89.11
N ALA A 49 -15.03 -5.27 88.44
CA ALA A 49 -13.75 -4.86 89.01
C ALA A 49 -13.31 -3.44 88.61
N ASN A 50 -14.09 -2.72 87.79
CA ASN A 50 -13.87 -1.33 87.38
C ASN A 50 -15.18 -0.51 87.44
N PRO A 51 -15.35 0.41 88.42
CA PRO A 51 -16.61 1.11 88.72
C PRO A 51 -16.91 2.26 87.72
N ASN A 52 -16.41 2.13 86.50
CA ASN A 52 -16.67 3.03 85.36
C ASN A 52 -17.22 2.25 84.15
N ILE A 53 -17.26 0.91 84.21
CA ILE A 53 -17.78 0.03 83.15
C ILE A 53 -19.05 -0.63 83.68
N PHE A 54 -20.22 -0.14 83.29
CA PHE A 54 -21.52 -0.61 83.77
C PHE A 54 -22.67 -0.17 82.84
N PRO A 55 -23.82 -0.88 82.85
CA PRO A 55 -25.02 -0.48 82.10
C PRO A 55 -25.44 0.99 82.29
N ASP A 56 -25.60 1.73 81.19
CA ASP A 56 -25.84 3.19 81.14
C ASP A 56 -24.64 4.07 81.59
N ALA A 57 -23.39 3.56 81.57
CA ALA A 57 -22.20 4.39 81.64
C ALA A 57 -22.09 5.32 80.41
N THR A 58 -21.06 6.18 80.39
CA THR A 58 -20.76 7.03 79.22
C THR A 58 -19.47 6.51 78.60
N GLU A 59 -19.56 6.00 77.37
CA GLU A 59 -18.42 5.61 76.53
C GLU A 59 -17.31 6.66 76.55
N ILE A 60 -16.07 6.22 76.71
CA ILE A 60 -14.89 7.10 76.69
C ILE A 60 -13.73 6.49 75.90
N CYS A 61 -13.70 6.69 74.58
CA CYS A 61 -12.62 6.38 73.62
C CYS A 61 -11.38 5.67 74.22
N ASN A 62 -11.51 4.36 74.44
CA ASN A 62 -10.47 3.56 75.08
C ASN A 62 -10.37 2.09 74.59
N GLY A 63 -11.23 1.67 73.66
CA GLY A 63 -11.29 0.31 73.12
C GLY A 63 -12.01 -0.69 74.03
N VAL A 64 -12.88 -0.22 74.94
CA VAL A 64 -13.68 -1.05 75.84
C VAL A 64 -15.14 -0.58 75.79
N ASP A 65 -16.05 -1.56 75.77
CA ASP A 65 -17.49 -1.41 75.98
C ASP A 65 -17.73 -0.93 77.43
N ASP A 66 -17.78 0.39 77.65
CA ASP A 66 -17.95 0.97 78.98
C ASP A 66 -19.42 0.89 79.43
N ASP A 67 -20.39 1.03 78.52
CA ASP A 67 -21.83 1.01 78.83
C ASP A 67 -22.47 -0.40 78.81
N CYS A 68 -21.67 -1.44 78.56
CA CYS A 68 -22.06 -2.84 78.47
C CYS A 68 -23.14 -3.13 77.40
N SER A 69 -23.23 -2.33 76.34
CA SER A 69 -24.18 -2.53 75.23
C SER A 69 -23.77 -3.64 74.26
N GLY A 70 -22.51 -4.06 74.29
CA GLY A 70 -21.93 -5.07 73.38
C GLY A 70 -21.21 -4.49 72.17
N LEU A 71 -21.03 -3.17 72.12
CA LEU A 71 -20.14 -2.44 71.21
C LEU A 71 -19.15 -1.64 72.08
N ALA A 72 -18.01 -1.25 71.53
CA ALA A 72 -17.06 -0.37 72.22
C ALA A 72 -17.01 0.97 71.49
N ASP A 73 -16.97 2.07 72.24
CA ASP A 73 -16.78 3.44 71.73
C ASP A 73 -17.87 3.90 70.71
N GLN A 74 -19.06 3.27 70.68
CA GLN A 74 -20.20 3.52 69.76
C GLN A 74 -20.85 4.92 69.84
N SER A 75 -20.26 5.83 70.62
CA SER A 75 -20.66 7.25 70.68
C SER A 75 -19.76 8.16 69.84
N PHE A 76 -18.78 7.59 69.12
CA PHE A 76 -17.73 8.28 68.36
C PHE A 76 -17.60 7.79 66.90
N ASP A 77 -18.57 7.01 66.44
CA ASP A 77 -18.89 6.64 65.05
C ASP A 77 -20.37 7.03 64.86
N ARG A 78 -20.64 8.08 64.08
CA ARG A 78 -21.92 8.81 64.10
C ARG A 78 -22.73 8.64 62.82
N ASP A 79 -22.10 8.34 61.70
CA ASP A 79 -22.76 7.91 60.47
C ASP A 79 -22.87 6.37 60.34
N ALA A 80 -22.18 5.62 61.19
CA ALA A 80 -22.21 4.17 61.34
C ALA A 80 -21.51 3.39 60.21
N ASP A 81 -20.40 3.91 59.68
CA ASP A 81 -19.55 3.21 58.70
C ASP A 81 -18.56 2.19 59.34
N GLY A 82 -18.23 2.38 60.63
CA GLY A 82 -17.32 1.54 61.40
C GLY A 82 -15.91 2.12 61.64
N HIS A 83 -15.66 3.35 61.20
CA HIS A 83 -14.47 4.15 61.48
C HIS A 83 -14.76 5.19 62.58
N LEU A 84 -13.73 5.66 63.30
CA LEU A 84 -13.89 6.58 64.45
C LEU A 84 -13.20 7.92 64.18
N GLU A 85 -13.86 9.05 64.51
CA GLU A 85 -13.30 10.38 64.24
C GLU A 85 -11.93 10.54 64.93
N THR A 86 -10.88 10.73 64.13
CA THR A 86 -9.49 10.84 64.62
C THR A 86 -9.32 11.94 65.67
N ALA A 87 -10.09 13.03 65.55
CA ALA A 87 -10.04 14.17 66.46
C ALA A 87 -10.73 13.90 67.81
N SER A 88 -11.76 13.05 67.85
CA SER A 88 -12.50 12.69 69.07
C SER A 88 -11.96 11.42 69.74
N CYS A 89 -11.33 10.50 68.99
CA CYS A 89 -10.82 9.22 69.47
C CYS A 89 -9.27 9.01 69.34
N PRO A 90 -8.42 9.99 69.72
CA PRO A 90 -6.99 9.95 69.40
C PRO A 90 -6.23 8.82 70.08
N GLY A 91 -5.79 7.83 69.29
CA GLY A 91 -4.90 6.75 69.71
C GLY A 91 -5.54 5.36 69.80
N VAL A 92 -6.81 5.21 69.40
CA VAL A 92 -7.45 3.91 69.17
C VAL A 92 -7.08 3.40 67.75
N VAL A 93 -7.01 2.08 67.57
CA VAL A 93 -6.74 1.46 66.26
C VAL A 93 -8.07 1.36 65.51
N GLY A 94 -8.16 2.00 64.33
CA GLY A 94 -9.43 2.23 63.62
C GLY A 94 -10.03 3.63 63.84
N ALA A 95 -9.25 4.56 64.42
CA ALA A 95 -9.56 5.99 64.41
C ALA A 95 -8.79 6.67 63.28
N ASP A 96 -9.36 6.57 62.08
CA ASP A 96 -8.82 7.04 60.80
C ASP A 96 -9.86 7.78 59.94
N ASP A 97 -11.05 8.03 60.48
CA ASP A 97 -12.05 8.92 59.90
C ASP A 97 -11.69 10.40 60.15
N CYS A 98 -11.92 11.24 59.14
CA CYS A 98 -11.72 12.69 59.16
C CYS A 98 -13.00 13.53 58.93
N ASN A 99 -14.16 12.91 58.70
CA ASN A 99 -15.48 13.52 58.62
C ASN A 99 -16.63 12.56 59.04
N ASP A 100 -16.79 12.35 60.36
CA ASP A 100 -17.91 11.72 61.12
C ASP A 100 -19.34 12.30 60.86
N GLU A 101 -19.56 12.93 59.71
CA GLU A 101 -20.88 13.23 59.15
C GLU A 101 -21.15 12.53 57.80
N ASP A 102 -20.15 11.88 57.19
CA ASP A 102 -20.21 11.33 55.83
C ASP A 102 -19.50 9.96 55.68
N PRO A 103 -20.25 8.84 55.55
CA PRO A 103 -19.74 7.46 55.60
C PRO A 103 -18.97 7.00 54.34
N THR A 104 -18.40 7.96 53.61
CA THR A 104 -17.48 7.73 52.48
C THR A 104 -16.08 8.28 52.74
N VAL A 105 -15.87 9.00 53.85
CA VAL A 105 -14.66 9.77 54.14
C VAL A 105 -13.90 9.16 55.33
N PHE A 106 -13.04 8.18 55.06
CA PHE A 106 -12.26 7.47 56.07
C PHE A 106 -10.92 6.94 55.53
N GLY A 107 -10.00 6.65 56.45
CA GLY A 107 -8.67 6.10 56.17
C GLY A 107 -8.66 4.93 55.18
N GLY A 108 -8.19 5.19 53.96
CA GLY A 108 -8.11 4.17 52.90
C GLY A 108 -9.39 3.96 52.08
N ALA A 109 -10.35 4.89 52.14
CA ALA A 109 -11.33 5.06 51.08
C ALA A 109 -10.65 5.35 49.72
N THR A 110 -11.42 5.28 48.63
CA THR A 110 -10.91 5.58 47.27
C THR A 110 -11.31 6.99 46.88
N GLU A 111 -10.33 7.80 46.46
CA GLU A 111 -10.57 9.17 46.00
C GLU A 111 -11.46 9.23 44.76
N VAL A 112 -12.24 10.31 44.69
CA VAL A 112 -13.08 10.66 43.54
C VAL A 112 -12.93 12.16 43.25
N CYS A 113 -13.04 12.56 41.99
CA CYS A 113 -12.82 13.94 41.57
C CYS A 113 -13.97 14.89 41.99
N ASP A 114 -14.11 15.21 43.28
CA ASP A 114 -15.13 16.14 43.82
C ASP A 114 -14.61 17.16 44.87
N GLU A 115 -13.28 17.29 44.97
CA GLU A 115 -12.54 18.15 45.93
C GLU A 115 -12.60 17.72 47.41
N ILE A 116 -13.18 16.56 47.74
CA ILE A 116 -13.22 16.01 49.10
C ILE A 116 -12.08 14.97 49.26
N ASP A 117 -11.24 15.18 50.27
CA ASP A 117 -10.22 14.23 50.74
C ASP A 117 -10.92 13.04 51.40
N HIS A 118 -11.20 11.99 50.62
CA HIS A 118 -11.96 10.82 51.07
C HIS A 118 -11.12 9.88 51.92
N ASN A 119 -9.83 9.74 51.62
CA ASN A 119 -8.93 8.76 52.21
C ASN A 119 -8.17 9.30 53.45
N CYS A 120 -8.29 10.61 53.71
CA CYS A 120 -7.73 11.35 54.83
C CYS A 120 -6.18 11.48 54.83
N ASP A 121 -5.50 11.33 53.69
CA ASP A 121 -4.04 11.47 53.54
C ASP A 121 -3.55 12.93 53.37
N GLY A 122 -4.47 13.84 53.04
CA GLY A 122 -4.21 15.27 52.83
C GLY A 122 -4.13 15.71 51.37
N ASP A 123 -4.38 14.82 50.40
CA ASP A 123 -4.46 15.11 48.97
C ASP A 123 -5.76 14.53 48.35
N PRO A 124 -6.78 15.36 48.06
CA PRO A 124 -8.12 14.93 47.64
C PRO A 124 -8.20 14.30 46.24
N TYR A 125 -7.06 13.99 45.62
CA TYR A 125 -6.99 13.34 44.31
C TYR A 125 -5.99 12.16 44.29
N ALA A 126 -5.32 11.86 45.39
CA ALA A 126 -4.29 10.83 45.46
C ALA A 126 -4.86 9.41 45.30
N GLY A 127 -4.82 8.89 44.07
CA GLY A 127 -5.28 7.55 43.73
C GLY A 127 -6.71 7.48 43.17
N ALA A 128 -7.27 8.59 42.70
CA ALA A 128 -8.55 8.59 42.00
C ALA A 128 -8.49 7.80 40.68
N LEU A 129 -9.54 7.03 40.37
CA LEU A 129 -9.59 6.14 39.19
C LEU A 129 -9.91 6.87 37.86
N GLU A 130 -10.15 8.18 37.90
CA GLU A 130 -10.63 9.01 36.77
C GLU A 130 -9.73 10.24 36.57
N THR A 131 -8.40 10.08 36.69
CA THR A 131 -7.44 11.13 36.29
C THR A 131 -7.10 11.02 34.81
N SER A 132 -7.26 12.11 34.06
CA SER A 132 -6.74 12.25 32.70
C SER A 132 -5.60 13.27 32.64
N ASP A 133 -4.89 13.28 31.52
CA ASP A 133 -3.82 14.25 31.29
C ASP A 133 -4.43 15.62 30.93
N TYR A 134 -4.33 16.56 31.88
CA TYR A 134 -4.79 17.94 31.71
C TYR A 134 -3.59 18.88 31.57
N CYS A 135 -3.74 19.88 30.72
CA CYS A 135 -2.73 20.86 30.39
C CYS A 135 -3.20 22.25 30.88
N PRO A 136 -2.28 23.18 31.22
CA PRO A 136 -2.65 24.53 31.62
C PRO A 136 -3.44 25.25 30.52
N ASP A 137 -4.49 25.94 30.94
CA ASP A 137 -5.33 26.86 30.14
C ASP A 137 -5.29 28.21 30.90
N LEU A 138 -4.39 29.10 30.49
CA LEU A 138 -3.98 30.27 31.29
C LEU A 138 -4.89 31.48 31.10
N ASP A 139 -5.68 31.55 30.02
CA ASP A 139 -6.66 32.62 29.80
C ASP A 139 -8.14 32.19 29.90
N GLY A 140 -8.42 30.88 29.85
CA GLY A 140 -9.71 30.28 30.15
C GLY A 140 -10.64 30.14 28.95
N ASP A 141 -10.12 30.07 27.72
CA ASP A 141 -10.93 29.92 26.50
C ASP A 141 -11.30 28.45 26.19
N GLY A 142 -10.50 27.50 26.67
CA GLY A 142 -10.70 26.05 26.54
C GLY A 142 -9.64 25.29 25.74
N TYR A 143 -8.66 25.97 25.14
CA TYR A 143 -7.54 25.35 24.43
C TYR A 143 -6.24 25.47 25.24
N PRO A 144 -5.61 24.37 25.69
CA PRO A 144 -4.46 24.46 26.59
C PRO A 144 -3.11 24.49 25.84
N ASN A 145 -2.10 25.11 26.46
CA ASN A 145 -0.70 24.97 26.04
C ASN A 145 0.24 24.75 27.24
N GLY A 146 0.73 23.52 27.41
CA GLY A 146 1.76 23.24 28.38
C GLY A 146 2.06 21.76 28.57
N PRO A 147 2.92 21.41 29.54
CA PRO A 147 3.17 20.01 29.88
C PRO A 147 1.92 19.39 30.53
N ALA A 148 1.58 18.18 30.11
CA ALA A 148 0.53 17.39 30.73
C ALA A 148 0.83 17.10 32.22
N GLU A 149 -0.15 17.35 33.08
CA GLU A 149 -0.15 16.93 34.48
C GLU A 149 -1.43 16.11 34.75
N SER A 150 -1.27 14.84 35.15
CA SER A 150 -2.41 13.96 35.43
C SER A 150 -3.16 14.45 36.67
N ASN A 151 -4.36 15.01 36.48
CA ASN A 151 -5.19 15.59 37.54
C ASN A 151 -6.70 15.43 37.23
N CYS A 152 -7.57 16.07 37.99
CA CYS A 152 -9.04 15.92 37.90
C CYS A 152 -9.76 17.00 37.06
N GLY A 153 -9.04 17.92 36.38
CA GLY A 153 -9.63 18.95 35.51
C GLY A 153 -10.31 20.09 36.28
N GLY A 154 -9.61 21.21 36.45
CA GLY A 154 -10.09 22.38 37.22
C GLY A 154 -10.04 23.69 36.45
N ALA A 155 -10.54 24.78 37.04
CA ALA A 155 -10.47 26.10 36.42
C ALA A 155 -9.00 26.54 36.22
N GLY A 156 -8.60 26.73 34.95
CA GLY A 156 -7.22 26.98 34.54
C GLY A 156 -6.51 25.75 33.96
N TRP A 157 -7.25 24.68 33.65
CA TRP A 157 -6.77 23.44 33.04
C TRP A 157 -7.79 22.93 32.02
N ALA A 158 -7.33 22.54 30.84
CA ALA A 158 -8.13 21.91 29.80
C ALA A 158 -7.49 20.58 29.34
N ASP A 159 -8.26 19.75 28.63
CA ASP A 159 -7.87 18.40 28.22
C ASP A 159 -6.70 18.47 27.20
N CYS A 160 -5.57 17.80 27.49
CA CYS A 160 -4.39 17.82 26.61
C CYS A 160 -4.63 17.18 25.22
N SER A 161 -5.75 16.50 25.00
CA SER A 161 -6.13 15.92 23.71
C SER A 161 -6.85 16.90 22.77
N LEU A 162 -7.08 18.13 23.20
CA LEU A 162 -7.57 19.22 22.36
C LEU A 162 -6.40 19.85 21.55
N GLU A 163 -6.73 20.45 20.41
CA GLU A 163 -5.78 21.19 19.57
C GLU A 163 -5.00 22.23 20.41
N THR A 164 -3.69 22.36 20.17
CA THR A 164 -2.81 23.15 21.05
C THR A 164 -2.87 24.64 20.72
N ASP A 165 -3.14 25.48 21.73
CA ASP A 165 -3.16 26.94 21.60
C ASP A 165 -1.76 27.50 21.26
N CYS A 166 -1.67 28.39 20.28
CA CYS A 166 -0.44 29.04 19.84
C CYS A 166 -0.05 30.31 20.65
N ASP A 167 -0.95 30.97 21.38
CA ASP A 167 -0.66 31.96 22.43
C ASP A 167 -1.74 31.96 23.55
N ASP A 168 -1.66 30.94 24.44
CA ASP A 168 -2.40 30.68 25.71
C ASP A 168 -2.44 31.84 26.74
N GLN A 169 -2.16 33.08 26.34
CA GLN A 169 -2.41 34.29 27.11
C GLN A 169 -3.39 35.26 26.39
N ALA A 170 -3.89 34.89 25.21
CA ALA A 170 -4.74 35.67 24.34
C ALA A 170 -6.02 34.88 23.95
N PRO A 171 -7.16 35.08 24.65
CA PRO A 171 -8.41 34.28 24.50
C PRO A 171 -9.24 34.69 23.25
N GLY A 172 -8.54 34.82 22.14
CA GLY A 172 -8.97 35.16 20.80
C GLY A 172 -7.91 34.77 19.75
N VAL A 173 -6.96 33.91 20.14
CA VAL A 173 -6.00 33.18 19.33
C VAL A 173 -6.13 31.74 19.82
N SER A 174 -6.90 30.90 19.14
CA SER A 174 -7.06 29.48 19.47
C SER A 174 -7.75 28.71 18.33
N PRO A 175 -7.60 27.37 18.25
CA PRO A 175 -8.09 26.51 17.15
C PRO A 175 -9.59 26.48 16.79
N ALA A 176 -10.42 27.38 17.33
CA ALA A 176 -11.80 27.60 16.90
C ALA A 176 -12.19 29.07 16.73
N VAL A 177 -11.21 29.98 16.71
CA VAL A 177 -11.38 31.36 16.23
C VAL A 177 -11.51 31.32 14.69
N ILE A 178 -11.94 32.43 14.09
CA ILE A 178 -11.93 32.63 12.65
C ILE A 178 -11.08 33.87 12.40
N GLU A 179 -10.10 33.73 11.52
CA GLU A 179 -9.10 34.73 11.17
C GLU A 179 -9.67 36.13 10.90
N GLN A 180 -8.92 37.13 11.34
CA GLN A 180 -9.05 38.52 10.94
C GLN A 180 -7.79 38.95 10.21
N CYS A 181 -7.93 39.62 9.06
CA CYS A 181 -6.80 40.07 8.25
C CYS A 181 -6.03 41.23 8.95
N ASP A 182 -5.11 40.84 9.84
CA ASP A 182 -4.49 41.59 10.94
C ASP A 182 -2.99 41.24 11.06
N GLY A 183 -2.58 40.04 10.60
CA GLY A 183 -1.22 39.53 10.61
C GLY A 183 -0.89 38.65 11.81
N VAL A 184 -1.91 38.02 12.40
CA VAL A 184 -1.83 37.05 13.50
C VAL A 184 -2.53 35.78 13.01
N ASP A 185 -1.89 34.63 13.21
CA ASP A 185 -2.47 33.30 13.10
C ASP A 185 -3.36 33.11 14.34
N GLU A 186 -4.68 33.25 14.17
CA GLU A 186 -5.69 33.27 15.23
C GLU A 186 -6.40 31.92 15.38
N ASP A 187 -6.47 31.09 14.33
CA ASP A 187 -6.95 29.70 14.36
C ASP A 187 -5.84 28.64 14.57
N CYS A 188 -4.58 29.08 14.72
CA CYS A 188 -3.41 28.25 15.02
C CYS A 188 -3.12 27.13 14.00
N ASP A 189 -3.65 27.19 12.76
CA ASP A 189 -3.39 26.20 11.71
C ASP A 189 -1.98 26.32 11.09
N GLY A 190 -1.26 27.42 11.37
CA GLY A 190 0.08 27.73 10.87
C GLY A 190 0.09 28.61 9.61
N VAL A 191 -1.08 29.01 9.13
CA VAL A 191 -1.31 30.04 8.10
C VAL A 191 -1.72 31.34 8.81
N ILE A 192 -1.54 32.49 8.14
CA ILE A 192 -1.92 33.79 8.68
C ILE A 192 -2.99 34.39 7.75
N ASP A 193 -4.07 34.89 8.33
CA ASP A 193 -5.18 35.61 7.70
C ASP A 193 -6.12 34.77 6.77
N ASN A 194 -6.22 33.44 6.92
CA ASN A 194 -7.06 32.53 6.12
C ASN A 194 -8.59 32.60 6.38
N GLY A 195 -9.41 32.84 5.35
CA GLY A 195 -10.88 32.64 5.42
C GLY A 195 -11.77 33.90 5.37
N PHE A 196 -11.23 35.06 4.99
CA PHE A 196 -12.01 36.29 4.81
C PHE A 196 -12.65 36.39 3.40
N ASP A 197 -13.91 35.95 3.29
CA ASP A 197 -14.79 36.03 2.11
C ASP A 197 -15.94 37.03 2.40
N ALA A 198 -15.95 38.21 1.76
CA ALA A 198 -16.87 39.28 2.13
C ALA A 198 -18.23 39.27 1.40
N ASP A 199 -18.36 38.55 0.28
CA ASP A 199 -19.60 38.50 -0.50
C ASP A 199 -20.24 37.10 -0.63
N GLY A 200 -19.50 36.05 -0.28
CA GLY A 200 -19.97 34.69 -0.03
C GLY A 200 -19.76 33.71 -1.19
N ASP A 201 -18.75 33.91 -2.04
CA ASP A 201 -18.44 33.00 -3.17
C ASP A 201 -17.49 31.86 -2.84
N GLY A 202 -16.76 31.95 -1.72
CA GLY A 202 -15.80 30.96 -1.23
C GLY A 202 -14.33 31.30 -1.47
N SER A 203 -14.01 32.47 -2.02
CA SER A 203 -12.64 32.96 -2.24
C SER A 203 -12.30 34.10 -1.27
N THR A 204 -11.01 34.38 -1.07
CA THR A 204 -10.56 35.34 -0.05
C THR A 204 -9.51 36.30 -0.58
N SER A 205 -9.51 37.54 -0.09
CA SER A 205 -8.60 38.61 -0.56
C SER A 205 -7.32 38.82 0.28
N CYS A 206 -7.08 37.95 1.27
CA CYS A 206 -5.87 37.95 2.10
C CYS A 206 -5.10 36.63 1.90
N GLY A 207 -4.14 36.61 0.97
CA GLY A 207 -3.26 35.47 0.75
C GLY A 207 -2.29 35.20 1.92
N ALA A 208 -1.81 33.96 2.01
CA ALA A 208 -1.03 33.36 3.12
C ALA A 208 0.33 34.03 3.47
N ASP A 209 0.67 35.17 2.89
CA ASP A 209 1.86 35.98 3.24
C ASP A 209 1.57 37.48 3.47
N GLY A 210 0.29 37.89 3.42
CA GLY A 210 -0.15 39.26 3.64
C GLY A 210 0.25 40.26 2.55
N SER A 211 0.52 39.82 1.31
CA SER A 211 1.03 40.69 0.23
C SER A 211 0.21 40.74 -1.08
N SER A 212 -0.96 41.39 -1.02
CA SER A 212 -1.77 41.68 -2.21
C SER A 212 -0.99 42.44 -3.32
N PRO A 213 -1.13 42.09 -4.62
CA PRO A 213 -1.89 40.97 -5.19
C PRO A 213 -1.02 39.93 -5.91
N SER A 214 -1.29 38.65 -5.67
CA SER A 214 -0.89 37.53 -6.55
C SER A 214 -2.12 36.97 -7.31
N ALA A 215 -1.91 35.99 -8.19
CA ALA A 215 -2.93 35.48 -9.14
C ALA A 215 -3.78 34.33 -8.58
N ASP A 216 -3.79 34.19 -7.26
CA ASP A 216 -4.49 33.21 -6.43
C ASP A 216 -5.44 33.86 -5.42
N ASP A 217 -5.44 35.19 -5.33
CA ASP A 217 -6.36 36.01 -4.52
C ASP A 217 -7.68 36.29 -5.27
N ASP A 218 -8.76 36.48 -4.53
CA ASP A 218 -10.01 37.09 -5.04
C ASP A 218 -9.73 38.48 -5.67
N CYS A 219 -10.12 38.64 -6.93
CA CYS A 219 -9.87 39.84 -7.71
C CYS A 219 -10.97 40.93 -7.66
N ASP A 220 -12.10 40.69 -6.97
CA ASP A 220 -13.06 41.72 -6.50
C ASP A 220 -14.02 41.18 -5.41
N ASP A 221 -13.59 41.22 -4.13
CA ASP A 221 -14.27 40.88 -2.85
C ASP A 221 -15.59 41.67 -2.54
N ASN A 222 -16.32 42.06 -3.59
CA ASN A 222 -17.65 42.66 -3.60
C ASN A 222 -18.50 42.22 -4.83
N ASP A 223 -17.96 41.40 -5.73
CA ASP A 223 -18.62 40.85 -6.92
C ASP A 223 -18.30 39.35 -7.12
N ALA A 224 -19.10 38.48 -6.47
CA ALA A 224 -19.22 37.01 -6.52
C ALA A 224 -19.30 36.32 -7.91
N GLN A 225 -18.81 36.98 -8.95
CA GLN A 225 -18.60 36.51 -10.32
C GLN A 225 -17.15 36.75 -10.78
N ARG A 226 -16.23 37.08 -9.86
CA ARG A 226 -14.85 37.49 -10.13
C ARG A 226 -13.85 36.85 -9.15
N PHE A 227 -13.70 35.54 -9.26
CA PHE A 227 -12.95 34.74 -8.30
C PHE A 227 -12.16 33.61 -8.98
N PRO A 228 -11.03 33.15 -8.39
CA PRO A 228 -10.21 32.07 -8.91
C PRO A 228 -11.01 30.87 -9.45
N SER A 229 -10.79 30.53 -10.73
CA SER A 229 -11.45 29.41 -11.44
C SER A 229 -12.95 29.57 -11.76
N ASN A 230 -13.55 30.75 -11.65
CA ASN A 230 -14.92 31.00 -12.11
C ASN A 230 -15.00 31.08 -13.66
N PRO A 231 -15.81 30.26 -14.36
CA PRO A 231 -15.79 30.25 -15.83
C PRO A 231 -16.04 31.62 -16.49
N GLU A 232 -15.08 32.03 -17.31
CA GLU A 232 -15.09 33.23 -18.14
C GLU A 232 -16.38 33.42 -18.94
N VAL A 233 -16.80 34.68 -19.08
CA VAL A 233 -17.94 35.08 -19.90
C VAL A 233 -17.57 36.26 -20.78
N CYS A 234 -17.87 36.18 -22.09
CA CYS A 234 -17.66 37.26 -23.06
C CYS A 234 -18.21 38.62 -22.60
N ASP A 235 -17.41 39.40 -21.88
CA ASP A 235 -17.67 40.78 -21.48
C ASP A 235 -16.39 41.62 -21.21
N ALA A 236 -15.20 41.05 -21.47
CA ALA A 236 -13.88 41.65 -21.28
C ALA A 236 -13.55 41.99 -19.81
N VAL A 237 -14.10 41.22 -18.87
CA VAL A 237 -13.69 41.17 -17.47
C VAL A 237 -12.95 39.86 -17.23
N ASP A 238 -11.86 39.95 -16.47
CA ASP A 238 -11.19 38.80 -15.87
C ASP A 238 -12.11 38.27 -14.74
N ASN A 239 -12.79 37.15 -15.00
CA ASN A 239 -13.75 36.50 -14.11
C ASN A 239 -13.10 35.38 -13.30
N ASP A 240 -12.13 34.67 -13.87
CA ASP A 240 -11.44 33.52 -13.27
C ASP A 240 -10.16 33.87 -12.50
N CYS A 241 -9.80 35.17 -12.48
CA CYS A 241 -8.63 35.77 -11.83
C CYS A 241 -7.26 35.24 -12.31
N ASP A 242 -7.16 34.53 -13.44
CA ASP A 242 -5.88 34.01 -13.97
C ASP A 242 -4.97 35.10 -14.59
N GLY A 243 -5.51 36.31 -14.81
CA GLY A 243 -4.83 37.46 -15.40
C GLY A 243 -5.04 37.64 -16.91
N ALA A 244 -5.79 36.75 -17.56
CA ALA A 244 -6.42 36.93 -18.86
C ALA A 244 -7.89 37.38 -18.69
N ALA A 245 -8.56 37.65 -19.80
CA ALA A 245 -9.99 37.90 -19.85
C ALA A 245 -10.54 37.28 -21.13
N ASP A 246 -11.74 36.72 -21.05
CA ASP A 246 -12.40 35.94 -22.09
C ASP A 246 -11.59 34.70 -22.56
N ASN A 247 -10.79 34.06 -21.68
CA ASN A 247 -10.10 32.77 -21.97
C ASN A 247 -11.09 31.59 -22.01
N GLY A 248 -10.76 30.55 -22.79
CA GLY A 248 -11.61 29.35 -22.93
C GLY A 248 -12.66 29.36 -24.06
N PHE A 249 -12.66 30.38 -24.93
CA PHE A 249 -13.54 30.49 -26.12
C PHE A 249 -12.82 30.16 -27.45
N ASP A 250 -11.81 29.29 -27.39
CA ASP A 250 -10.98 28.77 -28.49
C ASP A 250 -11.20 27.24 -28.54
N GLY A 251 -12.02 26.78 -29.48
CA GLY A 251 -12.56 25.42 -29.52
C GLY A 251 -11.60 24.36 -30.08
N ASP A 252 -10.53 24.77 -30.75
CA ASP A 252 -9.57 23.88 -31.42
C ASP A 252 -8.08 24.14 -31.06
N GLY A 253 -7.82 25.19 -30.27
CA GLY A 253 -6.55 25.46 -29.60
C GLY A 253 -5.55 26.28 -30.41
N ASP A 254 -6.01 27.09 -31.37
CA ASP A 254 -5.13 27.87 -32.26
C ASP A 254 -4.72 29.26 -31.72
N GLY A 255 -5.36 29.71 -30.64
CA GLY A 255 -5.14 31.00 -29.98
C GLY A 255 -6.05 32.14 -30.47
N GLN A 256 -7.06 31.88 -31.30
CA GLN A 256 -8.05 32.86 -31.75
C GLN A 256 -9.42 32.52 -31.18
N THR A 257 -9.97 33.40 -30.34
CA THR A 257 -11.26 33.15 -29.70
C THR A 257 -12.44 33.54 -30.58
N THR A 258 -13.58 32.86 -30.41
CA THR A 258 -14.87 33.29 -30.97
C THR A 258 -15.43 34.55 -30.29
N CYS A 259 -14.85 34.94 -29.15
CA CYS A 259 -15.05 36.23 -28.53
C CYS A 259 -14.19 37.29 -29.24
N GLY A 260 -14.80 38.22 -29.98
CA GLY A 260 -14.03 39.28 -30.66
C GLY A 260 -13.39 40.24 -29.65
N ALA A 261 -12.40 41.04 -30.09
CA ALA A 261 -11.67 41.99 -29.23
C ALA A 261 -12.50 43.16 -28.63
N ASP A 262 -13.84 43.11 -28.77
CA ASP A 262 -14.82 43.99 -28.13
C ASP A 262 -15.80 43.27 -27.18
N GLY A 263 -15.60 41.97 -26.91
CA GLY A 263 -16.36 41.19 -25.92
C GLY A 263 -17.81 40.86 -26.33
N ASP A 264 -18.13 40.85 -27.64
CA ASP A 264 -19.51 40.65 -28.12
C ASP A 264 -19.56 39.60 -29.25
N LEU A 265 -20.48 38.65 -29.15
CA LEU A 265 -20.57 37.43 -29.98
C LEU A 265 -20.90 37.65 -31.48
N ALA A 266 -20.83 38.87 -32.02
CA ALA A 266 -21.19 39.15 -33.42
C ALA A 266 -20.74 40.52 -34.01
N THR A 267 -19.46 40.70 -34.37
CA THR A 267 -19.13 41.59 -35.51
C THR A 267 -18.18 40.94 -36.53
N LEU A 268 -18.61 40.93 -37.81
CA LEU A 268 -18.03 40.12 -38.91
C LEU A 268 -16.67 40.64 -39.45
N THR A 269 -15.70 40.97 -38.60
CA THR A 269 -14.37 41.46 -39.01
C THR A 269 -13.21 41.08 -38.08
N ASP A 270 -13.40 40.25 -37.05
CA ASP A 270 -12.36 39.97 -36.04
C ASP A 270 -12.55 38.61 -35.32
N ASN A 271 -12.95 37.56 -36.04
CA ASN A 271 -13.27 36.25 -35.47
C ASN A 271 -12.62 35.13 -36.29
N ASP A 272 -12.24 34.06 -35.60
CA ASP A 272 -12.17 32.71 -36.16
C ASP A 272 -13.47 32.39 -36.95
N CYS A 273 -13.31 31.85 -38.15
CA CYS A 273 -14.40 31.52 -39.05
C CYS A 273 -14.80 30.04 -39.06
N ASP A 274 -14.05 29.15 -38.40
CA ASP A 274 -14.42 27.75 -38.10
C ASP A 274 -13.71 27.21 -36.83
N ASP A 275 -14.23 27.60 -35.66
CA ASP A 275 -13.93 27.22 -34.25
C ASP A 275 -14.06 25.71 -33.92
N SER A 276 -13.67 24.88 -34.90
CA SER A 276 -13.57 23.43 -34.85
C SER A 276 -12.41 22.91 -35.72
N SER A 277 -11.55 23.81 -36.21
CA SER A 277 -10.53 23.60 -37.21
C SER A 277 -9.41 24.67 -37.14
N ASN A 278 -8.38 24.39 -36.32
CA ASN A 278 -7.13 25.17 -36.12
C ASN A 278 -6.25 25.43 -37.37
N ALA A 279 -6.79 25.17 -38.56
CA ALA A 279 -6.25 25.48 -39.87
C ALA A 279 -7.09 26.55 -40.63
N VAL A 280 -8.08 27.17 -39.98
CA VAL A 280 -9.05 28.11 -40.59
C VAL A 280 -9.26 29.32 -39.67
N TYR A 281 -8.29 30.24 -39.65
CA TYR A 281 -8.28 31.40 -38.75
C TYR A 281 -7.72 32.67 -39.41
N PRO A 282 -8.04 33.88 -38.90
CA PRO A 282 -7.53 35.15 -39.41
C PRO A 282 -6.00 35.19 -39.58
N GLY A 283 -5.54 35.09 -40.84
CA GLY A 283 -4.12 35.10 -41.19
C GLY A 283 -3.41 33.75 -41.27
N ALA A 284 -4.14 32.62 -41.26
CA ALA A 284 -3.57 31.29 -41.50
C ALA A 284 -2.87 31.16 -42.86
N PRO A 285 -1.94 30.20 -43.04
CA PRO A 285 -1.37 29.92 -44.35
C PRO A 285 -2.37 29.18 -45.25
N GLU A 286 -2.86 29.86 -46.28
CA GLU A 286 -3.66 29.27 -47.37
C GLU A 286 -2.99 28.05 -48.01
N ILE A 287 -3.72 26.94 -48.07
CA ILE A 287 -3.32 25.68 -48.71
C ILE A 287 -4.27 25.36 -49.88
N CYS A 288 -3.81 24.62 -50.89
CA CYS A 288 -4.61 24.36 -52.10
C CYS A 288 -5.68 23.27 -51.91
N ASP A 289 -6.64 23.50 -51.02
CA ASP A 289 -7.79 22.64 -50.74
C ASP A 289 -9.15 23.26 -51.13
N SER A 290 -9.14 24.51 -51.62
CA SER A 290 -10.31 25.33 -51.94
C SER A 290 -11.19 25.78 -50.76
N LEU A 291 -10.60 25.92 -49.58
CA LEU A 291 -11.12 26.68 -48.43
C LEU A 291 -10.58 28.13 -48.42
N ASP A 292 -11.01 28.91 -47.43
CA ASP A 292 -10.62 30.30 -47.15
C ASP A 292 -9.98 30.23 -45.76
N ASN A 293 -8.77 29.64 -45.70
CA ASN A 293 -8.08 29.29 -44.45
C ASN A 293 -7.75 30.54 -43.65
N ASP A 294 -7.39 31.64 -44.31
CA ASP A 294 -6.98 32.87 -43.61
C ASP A 294 -8.15 33.81 -43.23
N CYS A 295 -9.39 33.36 -43.47
CA CYS A 295 -10.65 34.07 -43.27
C CYS A 295 -10.72 35.47 -43.96
N ASN A 296 -9.86 35.79 -44.94
CA ASN A 296 -9.83 37.12 -45.58
C ASN A 296 -10.95 37.33 -46.62
N GLY A 297 -11.65 36.27 -47.03
CA GLY A 297 -12.70 36.31 -48.05
C GLY A 297 -12.21 35.98 -49.46
N GLN A 298 -11.05 35.32 -49.58
CA GLN A 298 -10.47 34.84 -50.83
C GLN A 298 -9.97 33.40 -50.66
N ILE A 299 -10.35 32.54 -51.59
CA ILE A 299 -10.01 31.11 -51.60
C ILE A 299 -8.73 30.85 -52.40
N ASP A 300 -7.83 30.02 -51.88
CA ASP A 300 -6.54 29.62 -52.48
C ASP A 300 -5.65 30.84 -52.84
N ASP A 301 -5.59 31.84 -51.95
CA ASP A 301 -4.79 33.08 -52.05
C ASP A 301 -3.36 32.83 -51.50
N ASN A 302 -2.33 33.60 -51.90
CA ASN A 302 -0.93 33.49 -51.41
C ASN A 302 -0.22 32.11 -51.30
N THR A 303 -0.77 31.00 -51.82
CA THR A 303 -0.30 29.63 -51.59
C THR A 303 1.14 29.36 -52.04
N VAL A 304 1.84 28.44 -51.35
CA VAL A 304 3.17 27.96 -51.74
C VAL A 304 3.14 27.30 -53.12
N VAL A 305 3.92 27.84 -54.05
CA VAL A 305 4.01 27.32 -55.42
C VAL A 305 5.10 26.25 -55.50
N VAL A 306 4.71 24.99 -55.70
CA VAL A 306 5.65 23.85 -55.82
C VAL A 306 6.40 23.94 -57.15
N GLU A 307 7.70 23.61 -57.13
CA GLU A 307 8.56 23.48 -58.31
C GLU A 307 8.50 22.04 -58.85
N TRP A 308 8.23 21.91 -60.15
CA TRP A 308 8.08 20.62 -60.82
C TRP A 308 9.12 20.45 -61.92
N TYR A 309 9.88 19.36 -61.85
CA TYR A 309 10.95 18.99 -62.79
C TYR A 309 10.44 17.86 -63.70
N PRO A 310 10.81 17.83 -64.99
CA PRO A 310 10.45 16.73 -65.87
C PRO A 310 11.15 15.44 -65.43
N ASP A 311 10.48 14.32 -65.68
CA ASP A 311 10.93 12.94 -65.48
C ASP A 311 10.76 12.25 -66.85
N LEU A 312 11.86 12.04 -67.58
CA LEU A 312 11.81 11.65 -69.00
C LEU A 312 11.84 10.13 -69.23
N ASP A 313 12.48 9.36 -68.35
CA ASP A 313 12.56 7.90 -68.45
C ASP A 313 11.60 7.15 -67.50
N SER A 314 10.94 7.87 -66.59
CA SER A 314 9.89 7.38 -65.68
C SER A 314 10.37 6.55 -64.48
N ASP A 315 11.53 6.90 -63.92
CA ASP A 315 12.08 6.29 -62.70
C ASP A 315 11.70 6.99 -61.38
N THR A 316 11.00 8.14 -61.48
CA THR A 316 10.54 9.03 -60.39
C THR A 316 11.53 10.07 -59.85
N PHE A 317 12.73 10.17 -60.43
CA PHE A 317 13.64 11.29 -60.24
C PHE A 317 13.48 12.32 -61.36
N GLY A 318 13.90 13.57 -61.10
CA GLY A 318 13.69 14.70 -62.00
C GLY A 318 15.00 15.29 -62.50
N ASP A 319 15.06 15.64 -63.78
CA ASP A 319 16.24 16.19 -64.47
C ASP A 319 16.94 17.30 -63.65
N LEU A 320 18.12 16.97 -63.09
CA LEU A 320 18.99 17.88 -62.33
C LEU A 320 19.39 19.12 -63.13
N SER A 321 19.31 19.06 -64.46
CA SER A 321 19.64 20.14 -65.41
C SER A 321 18.43 20.93 -65.91
N ALA A 322 17.19 20.49 -65.63
CA ALA A 322 15.97 21.16 -66.07
C ALA A 322 15.70 22.48 -65.33
N THR A 323 14.81 23.28 -65.92
CA THR A 323 14.21 24.45 -65.26
C THR A 323 12.82 24.09 -64.79
N ALA A 324 12.56 24.21 -63.48
CA ALA A 324 11.28 23.88 -62.89
C ALA A 324 10.09 24.67 -63.47
N ILE A 325 8.93 24.04 -63.45
CA ILE A 325 7.62 24.68 -63.65
C ILE A 325 6.98 24.91 -62.29
N SER A 326 6.72 26.17 -61.95
CA SER A 326 6.05 26.53 -60.69
C SER A 326 4.53 26.35 -60.82
N SER A 327 3.93 25.46 -60.02
CA SER A 327 2.48 25.18 -59.98
C SER A 327 2.08 24.57 -58.63
N CYS A 328 0.91 24.93 -58.08
CA CYS A 328 0.40 24.31 -56.85
C CYS A 328 -0.04 22.84 -57.02
N ALA A 329 -0.38 22.43 -58.24
CA ALA A 329 -0.70 21.05 -58.59
C ALA A 329 0.23 20.52 -59.70
N GLN A 330 0.49 19.20 -59.71
CA GLN A 330 1.37 18.53 -60.68
C GLN A 330 1.00 18.90 -62.13
N PRO A 331 1.94 19.50 -62.90
CA PRO A 331 1.72 19.80 -64.31
C PRO A 331 1.42 18.54 -65.12
N SER A 332 0.55 18.66 -66.12
CA SER A 332 0.19 17.53 -66.97
C SER A 332 1.39 17.04 -67.81
N GLY A 333 1.96 15.91 -67.41
CA GLY A 333 3.12 15.23 -68.01
C GLY A 333 3.73 14.25 -67.00
N SER A 334 4.90 13.69 -67.31
CA SER A 334 5.78 13.11 -66.28
C SER A 334 6.58 14.25 -65.68
N TYR A 335 6.21 14.65 -64.46
CA TYR A 335 6.90 15.67 -63.68
C TYR A 335 6.92 15.25 -62.21
N VAL A 336 8.05 15.42 -61.54
CA VAL A 336 8.23 15.13 -60.11
C VAL A 336 8.69 16.39 -59.36
N SER A 337 8.62 16.36 -58.02
CA SER A 337 8.94 17.50 -57.16
C SER A 337 10.39 17.51 -56.66
N ASN A 338 11.20 16.53 -57.07
CA ASN A 338 12.64 16.46 -56.82
C ASN A 338 13.41 16.83 -58.11
N ARG A 339 14.74 17.01 -58.00
CA ARG A 339 15.60 17.41 -59.13
C ARG A 339 16.93 16.66 -59.11
N ASP A 340 16.85 15.40 -58.73
CA ASP A 340 17.99 14.67 -58.16
C ASP A 340 18.61 13.68 -59.18
N ASP A 341 18.06 13.63 -60.39
CA ASP A 341 18.51 12.74 -61.46
C ASP A 341 19.72 13.31 -62.23
N CYS A 342 20.85 12.61 -62.16
CA CYS A 342 22.08 13.00 -62.84
C CYS A 342 22.17 12.57 -64.33
N ASP A 343 21.33 11.65 -64.82
CA ASP A 343 21.13 11.34 -66.25
C ASP A 343 19.69 10.86 -66.55
N ASP A 344 18.73 11.80 -66.60
CA ASP A 344 17.28 11.70 -66.98
C ASP A 344 17.01 11.03 -68.35
N GLY A 345 18.02 10.45 -68.99
CA GLY A 345 17.89 9.54 -70.13
C GLY A 345 18.05 8.04 -69.81
N ASP A 346 18.46 7.65 -68.60
CA ASP A 346 18.71 6.25 -68.21
C ASP A 346 18.33 5.95 -66.74
N ALA A 347 17.12 5.40 -66.55
CA ALA A 347 16.47 4.93 -65.32
C ALA A 347 17.24 3.94 -64.42
N ALA A 348 18.54 3.74 -64.67
CA ALA A 348 19.50 3.04 -63.83
C ALA A 348 20.58 3.97 -63.23
N ILE A 349 20.55 5.27 -63.55
CA ILE A 349 21.48 6.31 -63.10
C ILE A 349 20.67 7.40 -62.38
N ASN A 350 20.43 7.20 -61.09
CA ASN A 350 19.57 8.05 -60.26
C ASN A 350 19.93 7.84 -58.77
N PRO A 351 19.42 8.64 -57.81
CA PRO A 351 19.68 8.48 -56.37
C PRO A 351 19.40 7.11 -55.71
N THR A 352 18.83 6.15 -56.45
CA THR A 352 18.62 4.75 -56.03
C THR A 352 19.23 3.72 -56.99
N GLY A 353 20.09 4.17 -57.91
CA GLY A 353 20.95 3.33 -58.71
C GLY A 353 21.91 2.51 -57.85
N THR A 354 22.64 1.60 -58.48
CA THR A 354 23.63 0.77 -57.77
C THR A 354 24.99 1.01 -58.37
N GLU A 355 25.89 1.57 -57.57
CA GLU A 355 27.25 1.89 -57.99
C GLU A 355 28.04 0.65 -58.40
N ILE A 356 28.76 0.76 -59.52
CA ILE A 356 29.56 -0.31 -60.13
C ILE A 356 30.87 0.28 -60.66
N CYS A 357 32.04 -0.33 -60.38
CA CYS A 357 33.35 0.16 -60.88
C CYS A 357 33.43 0.18 -62.43
N ASP A 358 32.86 1.21 -63.07
CA ASP A 358 32.74 1.41 -64.52
C ASP A 358 33.12 2.84 -64.97
N GLY A 359 33.27 3.77 -64.02
CA GLY A 359 33.73 5.15 -64.22
C GLY A 359 32.60 6.16 -64.48
N LEU A 360 31.36 5.81 -64.14
CA LEU A 360 30.20 6.70 -64.04
C LEU A 360 29.88 6.99 -62.57
N ASP A 361 28.79 7.73 -62.35
CA ASP A 361 28.19 8.03 -61.04
C ASP A 361 26.76 7.49 -61.18
N ASN A 362 26.53 6.23 -60.79
CA ASN A 362 25.28 5.50 -61.03
C ASN A 362 24.23 5.76 -59.95
N ASP A 363 24.64 6.10 -58.73
CA ASP A 363 23.72 6.48 -57.65
C ASP A 363 23.63 8.01 -57.41
N CYS A 364 24.25 8.81 -58.27
CA CYS A 364 24.29 10.28 -58.22
C CYS A 364 24.89 10.85 -56.91
N ALA A 365 25.67 10.08 -56.15
CA ALA A 365 26.03 10.37 -54.75
C ALA A 365 27.38 11.06 -54.53
N ASN A 366 27.68 12.15 -55.27
CA ASN A 366 28.90 12.98 -55.09
C ASN A 366 30.24 12.28 -55.41
N GLY A 367 30.23 11.13 -56.06
CA GLY A 367 31.42 10.37 -56.40
C GLY A 367 31.47 9.90 -57.86
N ILE A 368 32.40 8.98 -58.12
CA ILE A 368 32.49 8.12 -59.29
C ILE A 368 33.11 6.84 -58.72
N ASP A 369 32.45 5.71 -58.85
CA ASP A 369 32.84 4.43 -58.26
C ASP A 369 33.04 4.51 -56.71
N ASP A 370 32.14 5.16 -55.96
CA ASP A 370 32.15 5.12 -54.48
C ASP A 370 31.36 3.93 -53.89
N GLY A 371 31.46 3.73 -52.57
CA GLY A 371 30.96 2.52 -51.89
C GLY A 371 31.87 1.27 -51.95
N PHE A 372 33.05 1.35 -52.58
CA PHE A 372 34.03 0.25 -52.68
C PHE A 372 35.16 0.30 -51.61
N ASN A 373 34.81 0.68 -50.39
CA ASN A 373 35.71 0.71 -49.23
C ASN A 373 34.98 0.07 -48.05
N GLY A 374 35.14 -1.26 -47.89
CA GLY A 374 34.32 -2.06 -46.98
C GLY A 374 34.63 -1.88 -45.50
N ASP A 375 35.85 -1.45 -45.17
CA ASP A 375 36.37 -1.40 -43.80
C ASP A 375 36.88 -0.01 -43.35
N GLY A 376 36.93 0.97 -44.28
CA GLY A 376 37.27 2.36 -44.02
C GLY A 376 38.76 2.73 -44.17
N ASP A 377 39.58 1.88 -44.78
CA ASP A 377 41.01 2.14 -44.99
C ASP A 377 41.30 3.22 -46.09
N PRO A 378 42.57 3.55 -46.39
CA PRO A 378 42.96 4.47 -47.48
C PRO A 378 42.94 3.89 -48.91
N VAL A 379 42.61 2.62 -49.14
CA VAL A 379 42.81 1.85 -50.37
C VAL A 379 41.56 1.01 -50.72
N THR A 380 40.68 1.54 -51.57
CA THR A 380 39.49 0.79 -52.05
C THR A 380 39.82 -0.59 -52.65
N SER A 381 38.86 -1.50 -52.72
CA SER A 381 39.04 -2.78 -53.45
C SER A 381 39.31 -2.60 -54.95
N CYS A 382 38.78 -1.53 -55.56
CA CYS A 382 39.18 -1.13 -56.92
C CYS A 382 40.59 -0.45 -56.99
N GLY A 383 41.20 -0.15 -55.84
CA GLY A 383 42.55 0.40 -55.63
C GLY A 383 43.68 -0.62 -55.34
N GLY A 384 43.35 -1.85 -54.95
CA GLY A 384 44.31 -2.97 -54.85
C GLY A 384 44.56 -3.54 -53.46
N ASP A 385 43.65 -3.29 -52.53
CA ASP A 385 43.52 -4.00 -51.26
C ASP A 385 43.43 -5.54 -51.44
N CYS A 386 44.00 -6.29 -50.49
CA CYS A 386 43.99 -7.74 -50.46
C CYS A 386 42.94 -8.37 -49.51
N ASP A 387 42.30 -7.61 -48.60
CA ASP A 387 41.18 -8.04 -47.76
C ASP A 387 40.25 -6.87 -47.33
N ASP A 388 39.35 -6.44 -48.22
CA ASP A 388 38.32 -5.34 -48.15
C ASP A 388 37.22 -5.54 -47.07
N ALA A 389 37.58 -6.23 -45.98
CA ALA A 389 36.81 -6.46 -44.77
C ALA A 389 37.67 -6.30 -43.50
N ASN A 390 38.94 -5.87 -43.63
CA ASN A 390 39.92 -5.80 -42.56
C ASN A 390 40.89 -4.62 -42.77
N SER A 391 40.55 -3.46 -42.18
CA SER A 391 41.27 -2.19 -42.31
C SER A 391 42.70 -2.14 -41.74
N LEU A 392 43.25 -3.29 -41.33
CA LEU A 392 44.66 -3.49 -40.98
C LEU A 392 45.45 -4.21 -42.07
N THR A 393 44.80 -4.74 -43.11
CA THR A 393 45.41 -5.58 -44.16
C THR A 393 45.36 -4.86 -45.51
N TYR A 394 46.32 -3.98 -45.79
CA TYR A 394 46.37 -3.20 -47.02
C TYR A 394 47.82 -2.94 -47.48
N PRO A 395 48.07 -2.64 -48.78
CA PRO A 395 49.40 -2.41 -49.31
C PRO A 395 50.23 -1.35 -48.55
N GLY A 396 51.15 -1.82 -47.70
CA GLY A 396 52.00 -0.97 -46.83
C GLY A 396 51.45 -0.67 -45.43
N ALA A 397 50.58 -1.53 -44.88
CA ALA A 397 50.23 -1.59 -43.47
C ALA A 397 51.45 -1.97 -42.58
N ALA A 398 51.20 -2.33 -41.32
CA ALA A 398 52.24 -2.79 -40.40
C ALA A 398 51.89 -4.17 -39.85
N GLU A 399 52.81 -5.13 -40.02
CA GLU A 399 52.66 -6.51 -39.53
C GLU A 399 52.30 -6.55 -38.04
N VAL A 400 51.27 -7.31 -37.71
CA VAL A 400 50.84 -7.64 -36.35
C VAL A 400 51.05 -9.13 -36.08
N CYS A 401 51.23 -9.49 -34.81
CA CYS A 401 51.68 -10.82 -34.41
C CYS A 401 50.57 -11.88 -34.46
N ASP A 402 50.15 -12.22 -35.67
CA ASP A 402 49.05 -13.15 -35.97
C ASP A 402 49.39 -14.20 -37.04
N GLY A 403 50.57 -14.13 -37.65
CA GLY A 403 51.02 -15.05 -38.71
C GLY A 403 50.39 -14.81 -40.07
N GLN A 404 49.76 -13.66 -40.30
CA GLN A 404 49.24 -13.19 -41.59
C GLN A 404 50.23 -12.22 -42.27
N ASP A 405 49.86 -11.72 -43.44
CA ASP A 405 50.67 -10.85 -44.32
C ASP A 405 49.93 -9.51 -44.43
N ASN A 406 50.06 -8.65 -43.41
CA ASN A 406 49.17 -7.48 -43.27
C ASN A 406 49.49 -6.38 -44.29
N ASP A 407 50.74 -6.20 -44.70
CA ASP A 407 51.14 -5.17 -45.67
C ASP A 407 50.97 -5.59 -47.14
N CYS A 408 50.40 -6.79 -47.39
CA CYS A 408 50.22 -7.46 -48.67
C CYS A 408 51.52 -7.67 -49.50
N ASP A 409 52.73 -7.60 -48.94
CA ASP A 409 54.01 -7.79 -49.66
C ASP A 409 54.43 -9.27 -49.88
N ASN A 410 53.75 -10.21 -49.20
CA ASN A 410 53.96 -11.66 -49.17
C ASN A 410 55.12 -12.13 -48.24
N VAL A 411 55.35 -11.46 -47.09
CA VAL A 411 56.42 -11.76 -46.11
C VAL A 411 55.99 -11.56 -44.64
N VAL A 412 55.67 -12.68 -43.96
CA VAL A 412 55.46 -12.72 -42.50
C VAL A 412 56.80 -12.54 -41.71
N PRO A 413 56.83 -11.80 -40.58
CA PRO A 413 58.00 -11.66 -39.72
C PRO A 413 58.57 -12.97 -39.13
N ALA A 414 59.87 -12.97 -38.79
CA ALA A 414 60.57 -14.16 -38.30
C ALA A 414 60.44 -14.42 -36.79
N ASN A 415 59.94 -13.46 -36.01
CA ASN A 415 59.60 -13.59 -34.59
C ASN A 415 58.15 -14.09 -34.38
N GLU A 416 57.52 -14.56 -35.46
CA GLU A 416 56.16 -15.15 -35.52
C GLU A 416 56.22 -16.64 -35.91
N THR A 417 57.41 -17.23 -35.81
CA THR A 417 57.67 -18.64 -36.11
C THR A 417 58.39 -19.30 -34.94
N ASP A 418 57.71 -20.28 -34.34
CA ASP A 418 58.19 -21.24 -33.33
C ASP A 418 59.39 -22.02 -33.89
N ASP A 419 60.61 -21.62 -33.50
CA ASP A 419 61.86 -22.09 -34.12
C ASP A 419 62.43 -23.34 -33.40
N ASP A 420 62.11 -23.53 -32.11
CA ASP A 420 62.52 -24.70 -31.32
C ASP A 420 61.48 -25.83 -31.20
N THR A 421 60.23 -25.57 -31.57
CA THR A 421 59.06 -26.47 -31.61
C THR A 421 58.39 -26.81 -30.28
N ASP A 422 58.37 -25.88 -29.32
CA ASP A 422 57.68 -26.02 -28.03
C ASP A 422 56.25 -25.44 -27.97
N PHE A 423 55.80 -24.82 -29.07
CA PHE A 423 54.51 -24.13 -29.27
C PHE A 423 54.40 -22.69 -28.72
N PHE A 424 55.50 -22.08 -28.30
CA PHE A 424 55.58 -20.64 -28.05
C PHE A 424 56.31 -19.88 -29.16
N VAL A 425 56.19 -18.54 -29.14
CA VAL A 425 56.91 -17.61 -30.03
C VAL A 425 57.37 -16.37 -29.25
N GLU A 426 58.50 -15.77 -29.64
CA GLU A 426 59.07 -14.57 -28.99
C GLU A 426 58.09 -13.37 -29.00
N CYS A 427 57.26 -13.24 -30.04
CA CYS A 427 56.30 -12.14 -30.12
C CYS A 427 55.13 -12.28 -29.13
N SER A 428 54.75 -11.17 -28.50
CA SER A 428 53.66 -11.14 -27.52
C SER A 428 52.92 -9.80 -27.52
N PRO A 429 51.58 -9.78 -27.48
CA PRO A 429 50.68 -10.94 -27.47
C PRO A 429 50.53 -11.58 -28.86
N TRP A 430 50.58 -12.91 -28.92
CA TRP A 430 50.20 -13.67 -30.12
C TRP A 430 48.67 -13.70 -30.25
N VAL A 431 48.15 -13.32 -31.42
CA VAL A 431 46.71 -13.34 -31.72
C VAL A 431 46.36 -14.22 -32.93
N GLY A 432 47.33 -15.02 -33.39
CA GLY A 432 47.21 -15.87 -34.56
C GLY A 432 46.53 -17.23 -34.32
N VAL A 433 46.93 -18.24 -35.10
CA VAL A 433 46.25 -19.54 -35.11
C VAL A 433 46.28 -20.27 -33.77
N ALA A 434 45.15 -20.87 -33.40
CA ALA A 434 44.99 -21.64 -32.17
C ALA A 434 45.92 -22.86 -32.14
N GLY A 435 46.83 -22.89 -31.17
CA GLY A 435 47.85 -23.93 -31.01
C GLY A 435 49.27 -23.40 -30.86
N LEU A 436 49.48 -22.10 -31.05
CA LEU A 436 50.68 -21.35 -30.65
C LEU A 436 50.31 -20.31 -29.60
N ALA A 437 51.27 -19.88 -28.77
CA ALA A 437 51.12 -18.84 -27.77
C ALA A 437 52.33 -17.88 -27.76
N GLY A 438 52.13 -16.62 -27.38
CA GLY A 438 53.19 -15.62 -27.40
C GLY A 438 53.82 -15.39 -26.03
N GLY A 439 55.09 -14.98 -26.01
CA GLY A 439 55.82 -14.65 -24.78
C GLY A 439 56.89 -15.67 -24.38
N ASP A 440 57.43 -16.40 -25.35
CA ASP A 440 58.68 -17.13 -25.17
C ASP A 440 59.81 -16.16 -24.73
N CYS A 441 60.62 -16.57 -23.76
CA CYS A 441 61.77 -15.79 -23.29
C CYS A 441 63.12 -16.24 -23.89
N ASP A 442 63.18 -17.36 -24.62
CA ASP A 442 64.32 -17.88 -25.39
C ASP A 442 63.87 -18.91 -26.47
N ASP A 443 63.34 -18.45 -27.63
CA ASP A 443 62.81 -19.21 -28.81
C ASP A 443 63.84 -20.18 -29.50
N ASP A 444 65.01 -20.38 -28.87
CA ASP A 444 66.05 -21.37 -29.19
C ASP A 444 66.05 -22.54 -28.14
N ASN A 445 65.19 -22.51 -27.12
CA ASN A 445 65.21 -23.33 -25.90
C ASN A 445 63.82 -23.68 -25.28
N ALA A 446 63.27 -24.82 -25.73
CA ALA A 446 61.99 -25.46 -25.37
C ALA A 446 61.76 -25.86 -23.88
N GLN A 447 62.47 -25.21 -22.95
CA GLN A 447 62.31 -25.33 -21.50
C GLN A 447 62.21 -23.95 -20.80
N ALA A 448 62.15 -22.85 -21.55
CA ALA A 448 62.06 -21.49 -21.05
C ALA A 448 60.83 -20.81 -21.68
N ASN A 449 59.63 -21.24 -21.29
CA ASN A 449 58.37 -20.76 -21.83
C ASN A 449 57.31 -20.57 -20.72
N PRO A 450 56.25 -19.77 -20.94
CA PRO A 450 55.18 -19.52 -19.96
C PRO A 450 54.45 -20.73 -19.35
N ASN A 451 54.66 -21.96 -19.86
CA ASN A 451 54.10 -23.20 -19.31
C ASN A 451 55.18 -24.11 -18.65
N GLY A 452 56.38 -23.57 -18.39
CA GLY A 452 57.42 -24.26 -17.65
C GLY A 452 57.02 -24.65 -16.23
N THR A 453 57.94 -25.27 -15.51
CA THR A 453 57.76 -25.56 -14.08
C THR A 453 59.06 -25.27 -13.37
N GLU A 454 59.01 -24.30 -12.46
CA GLU A 454 60.16 -23.88 -11.68
C GLU A 454 60.79 -25.03 -10.90
N VAL A 455 62.12 -25.11 -10.99
CA VAL A 455 62.97 -26.10 -10.33
C VAL A 455 64.23 -25.39 -9.87
N CYS A 456 64.71 -25.69 -8.66
CA CYS A 456 65.84 -24.95 -8.06
C CYS A 456 67.19 -25.20 -8.77
N ASP A 457 67.41 -24.52 -9.90
CA ASP A 457 68.47 -24.82 -10.87
C ASP A 457 69.17 -23.56 -11.44
N GLY A 458 68.53 -22.39 -11.37
CA GLY A 458 69.10 -21.10 -11.78
C GLY A 458 68.69 -20.59 -13.16
N VAL A 459 67.80 -21.28 -13.85
CA VAL A 459 67.09 -20.80 -15.05
C VAL A 459 65.71 -20.25 -14.63
N ASP A 460 65.16 -19.36 -15.45
CA ASP A 460 63.76 -18.90 -15.37
C ASP A 460 63.00 -19.80 -16.36
N ASN A 461 62.40 -20.88 -15.85
CA ASN A 461 61.86 -21.97 -16.67
C ASN A 461 60.42 -21.70 -17.10
N ASP A 462 59.62 -21.02 -16.28
CA ASP A 462 58.25 -20.63 -16.60
C ASP A 462 58.11 -19.18 -17.13
N CYS A 463 59.23 -18.50 -17.41
CA CYS A 463 59.30 -17.10 -17.82
C CYS A 463 58.57 -16.12 -16.87
N ALA A 464 58.32 -16.49 -15.61
CA ALA A 464 57.55 -15.71 -14.66
C ALA A 464 58.36 -15.34 -13.40
N ASN A 465 58.32 -14.06 -13.02
CA ASN A 465 58.76 -13.48 -11.73
C ASN A 465 60.20 -13.75 -11.24
N GLY A 466 60.98 -14.59 -11.91
CA GLY A 466 62.41 -14.82 -11.71
C GLY A 466 62.73 -16.03 -10.83
N VAL A 467 63.50 -16.95 -11.40
CA VAL A 467 64.35 -18.01 -10.79
C VAL A 467 63.93 -18.56 -9.40
N ASP A 468 63.33 -19.76 -9.42
CA ASP A 468 63.12 -20.74 -8.34
C ASP A 468 61.90 -20.52 -7.36
N ASP A 469 60.72 -20.05 -7.79
CA ASP A 469 59.73 -19.41 -6.88
C ASP A 469 58.49 -20.20 -6.33
N GLY A 470 58.31 -21.51 -6.55
CA GLY A 470 57.10 -22.25 -6.09
C GLY A 470 57.28 -23.53 -5.24
N GLN A 471 56.89 -23.55 -3.95
CA GLN A 471 56.80 -24.75 -3.07
C GLN A 471 55.61 -24.66 -2.06
N THR A 472 55.17 -25.80 -1.48
CA THR A 472 53.89 -25.95 -0.74
C THR A 472 54.00 -26.25 0.77
N ASP A 473 52.96 -25.84 1.50
CA ASP A 473 52.54 -26.19 2.87
C ASP A 473 51.64 -27.45 2.84
N ALA A 474 51.75 -28.36 3.83
CA ALA A 474 51.24 -29.74 3.74
C ALA A 474 49.96 -30.05 4.54
N ASP A 475 49.76 -29.40 5.68
CA ASP A 475 48.57 -29.50 6.55
C ASP A 475 47.73 -28.21 6.60
N VAL A 476 48.22 -27.14 5.96
CA VAL A 476 47.49 -25.93 5.58
C VAL A 476 47.23 -24.98 6.76
N ASP A 477 48.22 -24.83 7.65
CA ASP A 477 48.23 -23.81 8.71
C ASP A 477 48.88 -22.47 8.30
N GLY A 478 49.61 -22.44 7.18
CA GLY A 478 50.32 -21.28 6.66
C GLY A 478 51.85 -21.37 6.74
N SER A 479 52.44 -22.42 7.32
CA SER A 479 53.89 -22.66 7.37
C SER A 479 54.37 -23.59 6.26
N ALA A 480 55.33 -23.15 5.45
CA ALA A 480 55.94 -24.02 4.44
C ALA A 480 56.83 -25.10 5.09
N SER A 481 56.81 -26.33 4.56
CA SER A 481 57.53 -27.54 5.01
C SER A 481 59.04 -27.38 5.32
N CYS A 482 59.68 -26.27 4.95
CA CYS A 482 61.06 -25.95 5.32
C CYS A 482 61.24 -25.23 6.67
N VAL A 483 60.15 -24.85 7.37
CA VAL A 483 60.19 -24.14 8.67
C VAL A 483 59.27 -24.71 9.77
N ASP A 484 58.36 -25.64 9.46
CA ASP A 484 57.38 -26.14 10.42
C ASP A 484 57.91 -27.18 11.46
N CYS A 485 57.19 -27.38 12.57
CA CYS A 485 57.55 -28.29 13.66
C CYS A 485 56.86 -29.67 13.62
N ASP A 486 55.65 -29.81 13.04
CA ASP A 486 55.04 -31.09 12.62
C ASP A 486 54.04 -30.89 11.45
N ASP A 487 54.59 -30.64 10.24
CA ASP A 487 54.03 -30.48 8.87
C ASP A 487 53.03 -31.61 8.44
N GLY A 488 52.01 -31.84 9.25
CA GLY A 488 51.06 -32.93 9.25
C GLY A 488 50.01 -32.91 10.38
N ASP A 489 50.07 -31.94 11.31
CA ASP A 489 49.06 -31.65 12.34
C ASP A 489 48.88 -30.12 12.52
N PRO A 490 47.84 -29.51 11.91
CA PRO A 490 47.67 -28.05 11.85
C PRO A 490 47.25 -27.41 13.18
N ALA A 491 47.32 -28.16 14.28
CA ALA A 491 47.22 -27.64 15.65
C ALA A 491 48.59 -27.32 16.27
N ASN A 492 49.71 -27.69 15.62
CA ASN A 492 51.07 -27.66 16.20
C ASN A 492 52.02 -26.79 15.37
N PHE A 493 51.74 -25.48 15.31
CA PHE A 493 52.52 -24.51 14.54
C PHE A 493 53.01 -23.35 15.41
N PRO A 494 54.05 -22.60 14.98
CA PRO A 494 54.66 -21.55 15.80
C PRO A 494 53.69 -20.44 16.25
N GLY A 495 53.15 -20.54 17.48
CA GLY A 495 52.35 -19.51 18.15
C GLY A 495 50.88 -19.84 18.50
N ASN A 496 50.44 -21.10 18.48
CA ASN A 496 49.06 -21.53 18.72
C ASN A 496 48.70 -21.87 20.20
N PRO A 497 47.58 -21.40 20.79
CA PRO A 497 47.31 -21.56 22.24
C PRO A 497 47.06 -22.99 22.77
N GLU A 498 47.57 -23.25 23.97
CA GLU A 498 47.50 -24.53 24.71
C GLU A 498 46.11 -24.95 25.23
N VAL A 499 45.81 -26.26 25.18
CA VAL A 499 44.60 -26.91 25.73
C VAL A 499 44.93 -28.16 26.55
N CYS A 500 43.98 -28.66 27.36
CA CYS A 500 44.22 -29.75 28.32
C CYS A 500 44.33 -31.17 27.71
N ASP A 501 45.05 -31.37 26.61
CA ASP A 501 45.24 -32.67 25.94
C ASP A 501 46.64 -33.29 26.14
N GLY A 502 47.65 -32.47 26.49
CA GLY A 502 49.03 -32.89 26.74
C GLY A 502 49.94 -32.87 25.51
N GLN A 503 49.60 -32.12 24.46
CA GLN A 503 50.45 -31.79 23.31
C GLN A 503 51.20 -30.45 23.55
N ASP A 504 51.92 -29.95 22.54
CA ASP A 504 52.81 -28.76 22.60
C ASP A 504 52.45 -27.86 21.39
N ASN A 505 51.37 -27.10 21.53
CA ASN A 505 50.61 -26.55 20.39
C ASN A 505 51.27 -25.33 19.73
N ASP A 506 52.02 -24.50 20.47
CA ASP A 506 52.75 -23.35 19.90
C ASP A 506 54.20 -23.64 19.47
N CYS A 507 54.63 -24.91 19.57
CA CYS A 507 56.02 -25.36 19.42
C CYS A 507 57.01 -24.70 20.42
N ASP A 508 56.58 -24.19 21.60
CA ASP A 508 57.45 -23.58 22.63
C ASP A 508 58.10 -24.57 23.61
N SER A 509 57.62 -25.83 23.65
CA SER A 509 58.01 -26.94 24.53
C SER A 509 57.36 -26.99 25.93
N SER A 510 56.05 -26.71 26.05
CA SER A 510 55.25 -26.86 27.29
C SER A 510 53.87 -27.53 27.07
N THR A 511 53.16 -27.98 28.14
CA THR A 511 52.01 -28.92 28.03
C THR A 511 50.97 -28.89 29.23
N ASN A 512 49.99 -27.96 29.28
CA ASN A 512 48.79 -27.86 30.21
C ASN A 512 48.88 -27.13 31.60
N GLU A 513 47.85 -26.32 31.97
CA GLU A 513 47.64 -25.75 33.35
C GLU A 513 46.21 -25.14 33.67
N GLN A 514 45.38 -25.74 34.58
CA GLN A 514 44.34 -25.10 35.49
C GLN A 514 43.36 -26.10 36.20
N THR A 515 43.03 -25.93 37.51
CA THR A 515 42.00 -26.70 38.30
C THR A 515 41.62 -26.01 39.64
N ILE A 516 40.50 -25.29 39.77
CA ILE A 516 39.99 -24.66 41.01
C ILE A 516 38.45 -24.72 41.03
N ASP A 517 37.84 -24.86 42.21
CA ASP A 517 36.39 -24.70 42.52
C ASP A 517 36.17 -23.26 43.01
N LEU A 518 35.25 -22.53 42.37
CA LEU A 518 35.22 -21.06 42.39
C LEU A 518 34.07 -20.43 43.20
N ASP A 519 32.84 -20.96 43.14
CA ASP A 519 31.69 -20.47 43.92
C ASP A 519 31.55 -21.12 45.32
N GLY A 520 32.02 -22.36 45.48
CA GLY A 520 31.98 -23.12 46.72
C GLY A 520 30.66 -23.87 47.03
N ASP A 521 29.85 -24.24 46.04
CA ASP A 521 28.73 -25.20 46.18
C ASP A 521 29.23 -26.59 46.66
N GLY A 522 30.40 -27.02 46.15
CA GLY A 522 31.04 -28.30 46.40
C GLY A 522 31.41 -29.14 45.16
N SER A 523 31.19 -28.60 43.95
CA SER A 523 31.42 -29.19 42.62
C SER A 523 32.71 -28.63 41.97
N SER A 524 33.05 -29.03 40.74
CA SER A 524 34.13 -28.40 39.95
C SER A 524 34.06 -28.81 38.46
N PRO A 525 34.74 -28.13 37.52
CA PRO A 525 34.67 -28.44 36.08
C PRO A 525 35.21 -29.83 35.69
N CYS A 526 35.97 -30.47 36.58
CA CYS A 526 36.46 -31.84 36.41
C CYS A 526 35.60 -32.89 37.12
N ASP A 527 34.68 -32.48 38.01
CA ASP A 527 33.85 -33.35 38.85
C ASP A 527 32.35 -33.31 38.48
N GLY A 528 31.92 -32.45 37.56
CA GLY A 528 30.60 -32.49 36.91
C GLY A 528 29.72 -31.26 37.06
N ASP A 529 30.32 -30.12 37.40
CA ASP A 529 29.67 -28.81 37.46
C ASP A 529 29.35 -28.26 36.05
N CYS A 530 28.24 -27.53 35.90
CA CYS A 530 27.87 -26.83 34.66
C CYS A 530 28.32 -25.36 34.63
N ASP A 531 28.30 -24.63 35.75
CA ASP A 531 29.00 -23.35 35.90
C ASP A 531 29.54 -23.18 37.33
N ASP A 532 30.84 -23.45 37.47
CA ASP A 532 31.68 -23.34 38.68
C ASP A 532 31.74 -21.91 39.30
N ASN A 533 30.94 -20.96 38.79
CA ASN A 533 30.78 -19.60 39.30
C ASN A 533 29.36 -19.27 39.81
N ASP A 534 28.35 -20.13 39.62
CA ASP A 534 26.98 -19.91 40.09
C ASP A 534 26.38 -21.13 40.82
N ALA A 535 26.49 -21.09 42.15
CA ALA A 535 25.95 -22.08 43.08
C ALA A 535 24.42 -22.26 43.08
N ALA A 536 23.69 -21.63 42.15
CA ALA A 536 22.27 -21.91 41.89
C ALA A 536 22.07 -23.07 40.90
N GLU A 537 22.92 -23.25 39.89
CA GLU A 537 22.77 -24.35 38.92
C GLU A 537 23.33 -25.65 39.50
N ASN A 538 22.45 -26.60 39.81
CA ASN A 538 22.85 -27.86 40.44
C ASN A 538 21.90 -29.02 40.11
N VAL A 539 22.24 -30.22 40.60
CA VAL A 539 21.62 -31.50 40.21
C VAL A 539 20.50 -31.99 41.15
N ASP A 540 20.03 -31.15 42.08
CA ASP A 540 18.83 -31.46 42.89
C ASP A 540 17.54 -31.07 42.13
N ASP A 541 16.51 -31.91 42.26
CA ASP A 541 15.16 -31.84 41.67
C ASP A 541 14.21 -31.59 42.86
N VAL A 542 13.63 -30.38 42.97
CA VAL A 542 12.99 -29.88 44.19
C VAL A 542 11.49 -30.16 44.24
N ASP A 543 10.77 -30.02 43.12
CA ASP A 543 9.33 -30.24 43.07
C ASP A 543 8.92 -31.70 42.75
N ALA A 544 9.87 -32.51 42.26
CA ALA A 544 9.74 -33.93 41.91
C ALA A 544 8.95 -34.26 40.62
N ASP A 545 8.94 -33.39 39.61
CA ASP A 545 8.48 -33.72 38.26
C ASP A 545 9.48 -34.59 37.45
N GLY A 546 10.79 -34.47 37.76
CA GLY A 546 11.88 -35.21 37.14
C GLY A 546 12.95 -34.37 36.43
N TYR A 547 12.81 -33.04 36.43
CA TYR A 547 13.80 -32.07 35.97
C TYR A 547 14.47 -31.36 37.15
N SER A 548 15.46 -30.53 36.84
CA SER A 548 16.36 -29.81 37.76
C SER A 548 17.07 -28.71 36.97
N THR A 549 17.62 -27.70 37.63
CA THR A 549 18.33 -26.59 36.96
C THR A 549 19.46 -27.07 36.04
N CYS A 550 20.31 -28.01 36.46
CA CYS A 550 21.33 -28.66 35.59
C CYS A 550 20.77 -29.40 34.36
N THR A 551 19.46 -29.60 34.27
CA THR A 551 18.78 -30.29 33.16
C THR A 551 17.81 -29.39 32.39
N GLY A 552 17.86 -28.08 32.61
CA GLY A 552 17.10 -27.07 31.87
C GLY A 552 15.83 -26.58 32.55
N ASP A 553 15.60 -26.91 33.82
CA ASP A 553 14.46 -26.39 34.56
C ASP A 553 14.63 -24.91 34.92
N CYS A 554 13.61 -24.10 34.65
CA CYS A 554 13.60 -22.66 34.87
C CYS A 554 12.77 -22.20 36.07
N ASP A 555 11.93 -23.06 36.67
CA ASP A 555 11.28 -22.83 37.98
C ASP A 555 11.01 -24.16 38.72
N ASP A 556 12.11 -24.75 39.24
CA ASP A 556 12.23 -25.99 40.02
C ASP A 556 11.38 -26.02 41.33
N ASP A 557 10.61 -24.96 41.63
CA ASP A 557 9.55 -24.95 42.66
C ASP A 557 8.13 -25.24 42.08
N THR A 558 7.96 -25.40 40.76
CA THR A 558 6.66 -25.46 40.05
C THR A 558 6.50 -26.58 38.98
N PRO A 559 5.73 -27.67 39.25
CA PRO A 559 5.63 -28.86 38.37
C PRO A 559 4.88 -28.70 37.04
N LEU A 560 4.79 -27.48 36.51
CA LEU A 560 4.16 -27.10 35.24
C LEU A 560 5.09 -26.16 34.42
N VAL A 561 6.36 -26.04 34.82
CA VAL A 561 7.39 -25.22 34.20
C VAL A 561 8.67 -26.08 34.13
N ASN A 562 8.82 -26.88 33.08
CA ASN A 562 9.98 -27.76 32.87
C ASN A 562 10.10 -28.19 31.40
N PRO A 563 11.31 -28.59 30.91
CA PRO A 563 11.58 -29.04 29.53
C PRO A 563 10.81 -30.23 28.94
N ALA A 564 9.70 -30.66 29.54
CA ALA A 564 8.78 -31.64 28.97
C ALA A 564 7.28 -31.33 29.15
N GLU A 565 6.92 -30.22 29.80
CA GLU A 565 5.55 -29.71 29.71
C GLU A 565 5.34 -28.96 28.38
N PRO A 566 4.08 -28.69 27.97
CA PRO A 566 3.77 -27.93 26.77
C PRO A 566 3.12 -26.57 27.06
N GLU A 567 3.41 -25.61 26.20
CA GLU A 567 3.13 -24.19 26.36
C GLU A 567 1.64 -23.85 26.39
N TYR A 568 1.29 -22.93 27.26
CA TYR A 568 -0.02 -22.30 27.35
C TYR A 568 0.09 -20.82 27.02
N CYS A 569 -0.93 -20.27 26.32
CA CYS A 569 -0.97 -18.85 25.98
C CYS A 569 -1.33 -17.98 27.21
N ASP A 570 -0.47 -17.94 28.24
CA ASP A 570 -0.66 -17.19 29.48
C ASP A 570 0.54 -16.34 29.92
N ALA A 571 1.53 -16.15 29.03
CA ALA A 571 2.76 -15.38 29.26
C ALA A 571 3.67 -15.94 30.37
N VAL A 572 3.75 -17.27 30.44
CA VAL A 572 4.68 -18.03 31.28
C VAL A 572 5.40 -19.04 30.38
N ASP A 573 6.74 -19.01 30.42
CA ASP A 573 7.59 -20.02 29.79
C ASP A 573 7.36 -21.37 30.49
N ASN A 574 6.72 -22.34 29.84
CA ASN A 574 6.32 -23.61 30.48
C ASN A 574 7.27 -24.77 30.14
N ASP A 575 8.00 -24.72 29.03
CA ASP A 575 9.01 -25.70 28.61
C ASP A 575 10.46 -25.21 28.74
N CYS A 576 10.65 -24.00 29.25
CA CYS A 576 11.95 -23.41 29.56
C CYS A 576 12.86 -23.24 28.32
N ASP A 577 12.27 -23.05 27.13
CA ASP A 577 13.03 -22.75 25.90
C ASP A 577 13.51 -21.28 25.82
N GLY A 578 12.95 -20.41 26.67
CA GLY A 578 13.26 -18.99 26.77
C GLY A 578 12.17 -18.05 26.21
N ASP A 579 11.15 -18.57 25.54
CA ASP A 579 10.03 -17.82 24.98
C ASP A 579 8.72 -18.05 25.80
N ALA A 580 8.31 -17.03 26.57
CA ALA A 580 7.15 -17.12 27.48
C ALA A 580 5.76 -17.33 26.83
N ASP A 581 5.70 -17.40 25.50
CA ASP A 581 4.59 -17.90 24.68
C ASP A 581 5.23 -18.30 23.33
N PRO A 582 5.07 -19.53 22.82
CA PRO A 582 5.92 -20.05 21.75
C PRO A 582 5.53 -19.44 20.40
N VAL A 583 6.51 -18.84 19.73
CA VAL A 583 6.38 -18.43 18.33
C VAL A 583 6.76 -19.58 17.38
N ASN A 584 7.22 -20.73 17.89
CA ASN A 584 7.78 -21.83 17.11
C ASN A 584 7.23 -23.23 17.47
N ALA A 585 7.37 -24.15 16.51
CA ALA A 585 7.23 -25.61 16.66
C ALA A 585 5.81 -26.25 16.81
N LEU A 586 4.89 -25.94 15.88
CA LEU A 586 4.13 -27.08 15.30
C LEU A 586 5.06 -27.85 14.33
N PRO A 587 5.00 -29.19 14.28
CA PRO A 587 5.81 -29.95 13.34
C PRO A 587 5.17 -29.96 11.94
N ASP A 588 5.86 -29.37 10.96
CA ASP A 588 5.63 -29.45 9.51
C ASP A 588 5.08 -30.83 9.11
N GLY A 589 3.77 -30.89 8.88
CA GLY A 589 2.98 -32.12 8.78
C GLY A 589 3.13 -32.86 7.46
N ASP A 590 3.62 -32.18 6.42
CA ASP A 590 3.75 -32.72 5.07
C ASP A 590 5.14 -32.57 4.43
N GLY A 591 6.03 -31.78 5.02
CA GLY A 591 7.43 -31.64 4.67
C GLY A 591 7.73 -30.49 3.71
N ASP A 592 6.91 -29.44 3.68
CA ASP A 592 7.06 -28.30 2.76
C ASP A 592 7.91 -27.12 3.31
N GLY A 593 8.21 -27.13 4.61
CA GLY A 593 9.03 -26.14 5.30
C GLY A 593 8.28 -25.09 6.12
N PHE A 594 6.95 -25.16 6.20
CA PHE A 594 6.13 -24.26 7.01
C PHE A 594 5.39 -24.99 8.14
N VAL A 595 4.76 -24.22 9.04
CA VAL A 595 4.09 -24.74 10.25
C VAL A 595 2.80 -23.98 10.51
N GLY A 596 1.76 -24.65 11.05
CA GLY A 596 0.59 -23.95 11.57
C GLY A 596 0.91 -23.12 12.83
N THR A 597 0.14 -22.05 13.09
CA THR A 597 0.24 -21.28 14.35
C THR A 597 -1.13 -20.91 14.92
N ALA A 598 -1.23 -20.87 16.26
CA ALA A 598 -2.48 -20.74 16.99
C ALA A 598 -2.79 -19.33 17.55
N CYS A 599 -1.82 -18.41 17.52
CA CYS A 599 -1.96 -17.02 17.99
C CYS A 599 -1.30 -16.01 17.03
N THR A 600 -1.60 -14.72 17.16
CA THR A 600 -1.12 -13.66 16.26
C THR A 600 -0.80 -12.37 17.02
N ASP A 601 0.37 -11.79 16.77
CA ASP A 601 0.80 -10.49 17.28
C ASP A 601 -0.01 -9.33 16.64
N PRO A 602 -0.60 -8.40 17.42
CA PRO A 602 -1.28 -7.22 16.90
C PRO A 602 -0.39 -6.12 16.29
N SER A 603 0.94 -6.20 16.42
CA SER A 603 1.84 -5.04 16.26
C SER A 603 2.85 -5.07 15.09
N THR A 604 3.15 -6.23 14.49
CA THR A 604 4.25 -6.35 13.49
C THR A 604 3.86 -6.71 12.06
N GLY A 605 2.64 -7.22 11.80
CA GLY A 605 2.04 -7.20 10.46
C GLY A 605 2.68 -8.06 9.36
N GLN A 606 3.50 -9.08 9.66
CA GLN A 606 3.94 -10.09 8.69
C GLN A 606 3.43 -11.50 9.03
N ALA A 607 3.26 -12.34 7.99
CA ALA A 607 2.48 -13.57 8.05
C ALA A 607 3.30 -14.83 7.75
N GLY A 608 2.91 -15.94 8.39
CA GLY A 608 3.46 -17.28 8.19
C GLY A 608 2.55 -18.34 8.81
N THR A 609 1.24 -18.27 8.54
CA THR A 609 0.24 -19.20 9.08
C THR A 609 -0.18 -20.21 8.02
N ASP A 610 0.24 -21.47 8.15
CA ASP A 610 -0.17 -22.51 7.19
C ASP A 610 -1.70 -22.65 7.13
N CYS A 611 -2.21 -22.71 5.91
CA CYS A 611 -3.62 -22.88 5.60
C CYS A 611 -4.08 -24.35 5.73
N ASP A 612 -3.20 -25.36 5.53
CA ASP A 612 -3.49 -26.81 5.66
C ASP A 612 -2.21 -27.65 5.84
N ASP A 613 -1.73 -27.74 7.09
CA ASP A 613 -0.55 -28.48 7.63
C ASP A 613 -0.65 -30.02 7.51
N SER A 614 -1.09 -30.47 6.33
CA SER A 614 -1.33 -31.87 5.97
C SER A 614 -1.28 -32.13 4.45
N ASN A 615 -1.03 -31.09 3.65
CA ASN A 615 -1.13 -31.08 2.20
C ASN A 615 -0.14 -30.07 1.56
N PRO A 616 1.00 -30.53 0.98
CA PRO A 616 2.18 -29.73 0.61
C PRO A 616 1.99 -28.96 -0.72
N ALA A 617 0.82 -28.34 -0.84
CA ALA A 617 0.29 -27.61 -1.99
C ALA A 617 -0.61 -26.43 -1.55
N VAL A 618 -0.74 -26.17 -0.24
CA VAL A 618 -1.71 -25.23 0.36
C VAL A 618 -1.01 -24.23 1.29
N PHE A 619 0.06 -23.63 0.78
CA PHE A 619 1.04 -22.84 1.53
C PHE A 619 0.49 -21.64 2.34
N PRO A 620 1.17 -21.27 3.45
CA PRO A 620 0.92 -20.08 4.28
C PRO A 620 0.89 -18.68 3.64
N VAL A 621 1.00 -18.54 2.31
CA VAL A 621 1.60 -17.43 1.53
C VAL A 621 3.07 -17.79 1.15
N LEU A 622 3.54 -17.73 -0.10
CA LEU A 622 3.04 -17.02 -1.29
C LEU A 622 3.27 -17.78 -2.60
N GLU A 623 2.18 -18.07 -3.32
CA GLU A 623 2.25 -18.14 -4.77
C GLU A 623 2.06 -16.74 -5.37
N TYR A 624 3.14 -16.11 -5.85
CA TYR A 624 3.06 -15.07 -6.87
C TYR A 624 2.78 -15.69 -8.25
N SER A 625 1.75 -16.54 -8.34
CA SER A 625 1.31 -17.14 -9.60
C SER A 625 0.55 -16.15 -10.50
N SER A 626 0.34 -14.92 -10.02
CA SER A 626 -0.25 -13.80 -10.75
C SER A 626 0.06 -12.43 -10.13
N GLY A 627 1.24 -12.20 -9.56
CA GLY A 627 1.61 -10.93 -8.86
C GLY A 627 0.85 -10.60 -7.57
N MET A 628 -0.31 -11.22 -7.33
CA MET A 628 -1.15 -10.98 -6.16
C MET A 628 -0.85 -11.98 -5.03
N GLN A 629 -0.27 -11.50 -3.93
CA GLN A 629 -0.05 -12.20 -2.67
C GLN A 629 -1.39 -12.41 -1.92
N ARG A 630 -1.96 -13.60 -2.04
CA ARG A 630 -3.29 -13.94 -1.47
C ARG A 630 -3.18 -14.30 0.00
N GLN A 631 -4.04 -13.72 0.82
CA GLN A 631 -4.00 -13.88 2.27
C GLN A 631 -4.86 -15.06 2.73
N CYS A 632 -4.32 -15.93 3.59
CA CYS A 632 -5.06 -17.07 4.15
C CYS A 632 -6.35 -16.62 4.87
N ARG A 633 -6.31 -15.51 5.61
CA ARG A 633 -7.48 -14.96 6.32
C ARG A 633 -8.38 -14.12 5.41
N PRO A 634 -9.64 -14.53 5.13
CA PRO A 634 -10.57 -13.68 4.40
C PRO A 634 -10.95 -12.43 5.21
N ALA A 635 -11.13 -11.31 4.50
CA ALA A 635 -11.64 -10.07 5.10
C ALA A 635 -13.03 -10.27 5.75
N VAL A 636 -13.92 -11.04 5.10
CA VAL A 636 -15.23 -11.42 5.67
C VAL A 636 -15.59 -12.87 5.32
N TYR A 637 -15.90 -13.68 6.34
CA TYR A 637 -16.39 -15.05 6.19
C TYR A 637 -17.85 -15.23 6.66
N PRO A 638 -18.57 -16.29 6.22
CA PRO A 638 -19.95 -16.52 6.67
C PRO A 638 -20.02 -16.76 8.18
N GLY A 639 -20.91 -16.05 8.88
CA GLY A 639 -20.98 -16.05 10.34
C GLY A 639 -19.92 -15.22 11.09
N PHE A 640 -19.09 -14.43 10.39
CA PHE A 640 -18.15 -13.46 10.99
C PHE A 640 -18.81 -12.60 12.08
N ARG A 641 -18.36 -12.77 13.34
CA ARG A 641 -18.78 -12.10 14.61
C ARG A 641 -20.29 -12.05 14.95
N HIS A 642 -21.22 -12.21 14.00
CA HIS A 642 -22.67 -12.33 14.22
C HIS A 642 -23.36 -13.34 13.30
N GLN A 643 -24.54 -13.82 13.73
CA GLN A 643 -25.25 -14.95 13.11
C GLN A 643 -26.09 -14.64 11.85
N TRP A 644 -26.18 -13.38 11.37
CA TRP A 644 -27.13 -13.07 10.30
C TRP A 644 -26.65 -13.43 8.88
N HIS A 645 -25.35 -13.63 8.62
CA HIS A 645 -24.84 -14.07 7.31
C HIS A 645 -24.14 -15.44 7.36
N GLN A 646 -24.80 -16.44 7.95
CA GLN A 646 -24.25 -17.80 8.14
C GLN A 646 -23.94 -18.59 6.86
N PHE A 647 -24.50 -18.22 5.70
CA PHE A 647 -24.43 -19.05 4.48
C PHE A 647 -23.62 -18.46 3.31
N GLU A 648 -23.31 -17.16 3.35
CA GLU A 648 -22.60 -16.46 2.27
C GLU A 648 -22.07 -15.13 2.78
N ALA A 649 -20.81 -14.81 2.47
CA ALA A 649 -20.29 -13.45 2.37
C ALA A 649 -19.74 -13.30 0.94
N SER A 650 -20.19 -12.29 0.18
CA SER A 650 -19.86 -12.17 -1.24
C SER A 650 -20.01 -10.75 -1.77
N ASN A 651 -19.62 -10.53 -3.03
CA ASN A 651 -19.81 -9.27 -3.75
C ASN A 651 -19.32 -8.02 -2.96
N PRO A 652 -18.02 -7.93 -2.62
CA PRO A 652 -17.47 -6.79 -1.89
C PRO A 652 -17.63 -5.48 -2.66
N ALA A 653 -17.72 -4.37 -1.94
CA ALA A 653 -17.48 -3.02 -2.42
C ALA A 653 -16.72 -2.24 -1.34
N TYR A 654 -15.63 -1.58 -1.74
CA TYR A 654 -14.75 -0.84 -0.85
C TYR A 654 -15.02 0.66 -0.95
N PHE A 655 -15.05 1.31 0.21
CA PHE A 655 -15.20 2.75 0.35
C PHE A 655 -14.25 3.25 1.46
N LEU A 656 -13.57 4.35 1.21
CA LEU A 656 -12.80 5.11 2.19
C LEU A 656 -13.55 6.43 2.42
N ASP A 657 -13.81 6.78 3.67
CA ASP A 657 -14.39 8.09 3.98
C ASP A 657 -13.31 9.15 4.22
N GLY A 658 -13.74 10.41 4.32
CA GLY A 658 -12.83 11.54 4.56
C GLY A 658 -12.17 11.57 5.94
N SER A 659 -12.53 10.66 6.86
CA SER A 659 -11.85 10.51 8.16
C SER A 659 -10.71 9.48 8.12
N GLY A 660 -10.50 8.82 6.98
CA GLY A 660 -9.59 7.67 6.87
C GLY A 660 -10.23 6.33 7.29
N THR A 661 -11.53 6.29 7.63
CA THR A 661 -12.17 5.03 8.00
C THR A 661 -12.48 4.17 6.77
N HIS A 662 -11.98 2.94 6.76
CA HIS A 662 -12.25 1.96 5.70
C HIS A 662 -13.59 1.26 5.92
N TYR A 663 -14.42 1.14 4.88
CA TYR A 663 -15.67 0.39 4.87
C TYR A 663 -15.68 -0.65 3.75
N LEU A 664 -16.09 -1.87 4.09
CA LEU A 664 -16.26 -2.97 3.15
C LEU A 664 -17.70 -3.47 3.20
N TYR A 665 -18.48 -3.08 2.19
CA TYR A 665 -19.84 -3.53 1.99
C TYR A 665 -19.85 -4.91 1.34
N PHE A 666 -20.71 -5.80 1.80
CA PHE A 666 -20.80 -7.15 1.26
C PHE A 666 -22.23 -7.67 1.29
N ARG A 667 -22.49 -8.68 0.46
CA ARG A 667 -23.73 -9.40 0.40
C ARG A 667 -23.69 -10.61 1.34
N GLY A 668 -24.62 -10.62 2.30
CA GLY A 668 -24.80 -11.70 3.26
C GLY A 668 -26.03 -12.58 2.98
N ARG A 669 -26.06 -13.79 3.53
CA ARG A 669 -27.25 -14.66 3.57
C ARG A 669 -27.56 -15.23 4.96
N ARG A 670 -28.75 -14.90 5.48
CA ARG A 670 -29.31 -15.44 6.74
C ARG A 670 -29.92 -16.81 6.62
N THR A 671 -30.46 -17.11 5.44
CA THR A 671 -30.94 -18.43 5.05
C THR A 671 -30.49 -18.67 3.62
N PRO A 672 -30.60 -19.90 3.08
CA PRO A 672 -30.33 -20.14 1.67
C PRO A 672 -31.16 -19.26 0.70
N ALA A 673 -32.28 -18.66 1.15
CA ALA A 673 -33.12 -17.77 0.37
C ALA A 673 -32.92 -16.27 0.69
N ASP A 674 -32.72 -15.91 1.95
CA ASP A 674 -32.62 -14.50 2.42
C ASP A 674 -31.33 -13.86 1.89
N ARG A 675 -31.42 -12.60 1.46
CA ARG A 675 -30.31 -11.82 0.90
C ARG A 675 -30.36 -10.40 1.46
N ALA A 676 -29.28 -9.96 2.08
CA ALA A 676 -29.15 -8.62 2.63
C ALA A 676 -27.71 -8.11 2.42
N PHE A 677 -27.50 -6.80 2.58
CA PHE A 677 -26.16 -6.22 2.65
C PHE A 677 -25.74 -5.99 4.09
N GLY A 678 -24.47 -6.24 4.34
CA GLY A 678 -23.74 -5.83 5.53
C GLY A 678 -22.65 -4.85 5.15
N VAL A 679 -22.10 -4.21 6.17
CA VAL A 679 -20.85 -3.47 6.13
C VAL A 679 -20.00 -3.96 7.30
N VAL A 680 -18.69 -3.88 7.14
CA VAL A 680 -17.71 -3.89 8.22
C VAL A 680 -16.84 -2.64 8.07
N SER A 681 -16.38 -2.10 9.19
CA SER A 681 -15.55 -0.88 9.29
C SER A 681 -14.20 -1.21 9.94
N SER A 682 -13.17 -0.45 9.59
CA SER A 682 -11.78 -0.71 9.99
C SER A 682 -10.91 0.55 9.91
N SER A 683 -9.93 0.66 10.79
CA SER A 683 -8.90 1.73 10.80
C SER A 683 -7.71 1.45 9.87
N ASP A 684 -7.49 0.19 9.48
CA ASP A 684 -6.39 -0.26 8.61
C ASP A 684 -6.88 -1.01 7.36
N GLY A 685 -8.19 -1.31 7.26
CA GLY A 685 -8.85 -2.16 6.25
C GLY A 685 -8.33 -3.60 6.15
N VAL A 686 -7.62 -4.09 7.17
CA VAL A 686 -7.20 -5.49 7.32
C VAL A 686 -7.94 -6.12 8.51
N ASN A 687 -8.09 -5.37 9.58
CA ASN A 687 -8.73 -5.73 10.82
C ASN A 687 -10.16 -5.17 10.87
N TRP A 688 -11.07 -5.97 10.36
CA TRP A 688 -12.48 -5.62 10.20
C TRP A 688 -13.28 -5.78 11.49
N SER A 689 -14.12 -4.79 11.80
CA SER A 689 -15.12 -4.81 12.87
C SER A 689 -16.53 -4.75 12.27
N GLN A 690 -17.52 -5.34 12.94
CA GLN A 690 -18.90 -5.32 12.45
C GLN A 690 -19.78 -4.44 13.35
N PRO A 691 -20.49 -3.43 12.80
CA PRO A 691 -21.39 -2.60 13.58
C PRO A 691 -22.62 -3.38 14.06
N ALA A 692 -23.11 -3.01 15.26
CA ALA A 692 -24.17 -3.73 15.97
C ALA A 692 -25.55 -3.75 15.25
N ALA A 693 -25.74 -2.92 14.22
CA ALA A 693 -27.01 -2.70 13.53
C ALA A 693 -27.21 -3.54 12.25
N ALA A 694 -26.42 -4.59 12.02
CA ALA A 694 -26.47 -5.38 10.79
C ALA A 694 -27.62 -6.43 10.76
N PRO A 695 -28.23 -6.73 9.59
CA PRO A 695 -27.94 -6.20 8.25
C PRO A 695 -28.45 -4.77 8.03
N MET A 696 -27.69 -3.99 7.27
CA MET A 696 -28.01 -2.57 7.02
C MET A 696 -29.08 -2.36 5.94
N PHE A 697 -29.29 -3.35 5.07
CA PHE A 697 -30.21 -3.26 3.92
C PHE A 697 -30.69 -4.65 3.47
N GLU A 698 -32.00 -4.91 3.55
CA GLU A 698 -32.61 -6.18 3.11
C GLU A 698 -33.40 -6.03 1.80
N VAL A 699 -33.76 -7.14 1.14
CA VAL A 699 -34.78 -7.15 0.05
C VAL A 699 -36.11 -6.52 0.49
N ALA A 700 -36.84 -5.90 -0.44
CA ALA A 700 -38.09 -5.26 -0.10
C ALA A 700 -39.21 -6.26 0.21
N ALA A 701 -40.13 -5.88 1.11
CA ALA A 701 -41.33 -6.67 1.40
C ALA A 701 -42.35 -6.70 0.22
N SER A 702 -42.29 -5.70 -0.65
CA SER A 702 -43.11 -5.58 -1.86
C SER A 702 -42.49 -4.57 -2.81
N GLY A 703 -42.60 -4.79 -4.12
CA GLY A 703 -41.97 -3.95 -5.14
C GLY A 703 -41.20 -4.80 -6.17
N TRP A 704 -40.27 -4.16 -6.86
CA TRP A 704 -39.49 -4.76 -7.94
C TRP A 704 -38.14 -5.35 -7.47
N ASP A 705 -37.72 -5.10 -6.23
CA ASP A 705 -36.48 -5.60 -5.61
C ASP A 705 -36.74 -6.60 -4.47
N THR A 706 -37.74 -7.48 -4.69
CA THR A 706 -38.31 -8.40 -3.68
C THR A 706 -37.66 -9.79 -3.65
N SER A 707 -36.94 -10.19 -4.69
CA SER A 707 -36.41 -11.57 -4.86
C SER A 707 -34.89 -11.64 -4.64
N LYS A 708 -34.13 -10.65 -5.11
CA LYS A 708 -32.67 -10.59 -4.97
C LYS A 708 -32.24 -9.16 -4.73
N ILE A 709 -31.21 -9.00 -3.90
CA ILE A 709 -30.23 -7.92 -4.02
C ILE A 709 -28.81 -8.51 -4.11
N ALA A 710 -27.92 -7.85 -4.86
CA ALA A 710 -26.50 -8.20 -4.98
C ALA A 710 -25.65 -7.04 -5.52
N ALA A 711 -24.32 -7.19 -5.43
CA ALA A 711 -23.33 -6.25 -5.96
C ALA A 711 -23.67 -4.79 -5.61
N PRO A 712 -23.53 -4.40 -4.32
CA PRO A 712 -23.57 -3.01 -3.95
C PRO A 712 -22.35 -2.28 -4.54
N SER A 713 -22.48 -0.97 -4.70
CA SER A 713 -21.40 -0.01 -4.88
C SER A 713 -21.83 1.26 -4.16
N VAL A 714 -20.95 1.82 -3.33
CA VAL A 714 -21.25 2.96 -2.45
C VAL A 714 -20.24 4.07 -2.71
N ILE A 715 -20.73 5.30 -2.82
CA ILE A 715 -19.91 6.51 -2.92
C ILE A 715 -20.48 7.61 -2.01
N TYR A 716 -19.65 8.58 -1.66
CA TYR A 716 -20.06 9.83 -1.05
C TYR A 716 -20.29 10.89 -2.14
N VAL A 717 -21.40 11.62 -2.06
CA VAL A 717 -21.82 12.65 -3.00
C VAL A 717 -22.00 13.96 -2.22
N PRO A 718 -20.94 14.80 -2.10
CA PRO A 718 -21.04 16.07 -1.39
C PRO A 718 -21.97 17.06 -2.10
N SER A 719 -21.89 17.10 -3.43
CA SER A 719 -22.76 17.90 -4.29
C SER A 719 -23.01 17.21 -5.63
N LEU A 720 -24.16 17.51 -6.23
CA LEU A 720 -24.53 17.19 -7.60
C LEU A 720 -24.25 18.40 -8.52
N VAL A 721 -24.31 18.20 -9.84
CA VAL A 721 -24.17 19.27 -10.84
C VAL A 721 -25.06 20.47 -10.49
N GLY A 722 -24.47 21.67 -10.47
CA GLY A 722 -25.13 22.89 -10.01
C GLY A 722 -25.17 23.04 -8.48
N GLY A 723 -24.18 22.50 -7.77
CA GLY A 723 -23.94 22.76 -6.34
C GLY A 723 -24.97 22.18 -5.37
N THR A 724 -25.87 21.31 -5.82
CA THR A 724 -26.95 20.79 -4.97
C THR A 724 -26.43 19.72 -4.00
N VAL A 725 -26.35 20.05 -2.72
CA VAL A 725 -25.97 19.12 -1.63
C VAL A 725 -27.12 18.12 -1.34
N PRO A 726 -26.92 16.79 -1.49
CA PRO A 726 -27.93 15.81 -1.14
C PRO A 726 -28.11 15.70 0.38
N ALA A 727 -29.36 15.72 0.86
CA ALA A 727 -29.67 15.53 2.30
C ALA A 727 -29.30 14.13 2.85
N ARG A 728 -28.89 13.21 1.98
CA ARG A 728 -28.41 11.85 2.28
C ARG A 728 -27.25 11.56 1.31
N PRO A 729 -26.01 12.01 1.61
CA PRO A 729 -24.94 12.09 0.62
C PRO A 729 -24.31 10.73 0.28
N TYR A 730 -24.50 9.69 1.09
CA TYR A 730 -24.02 8.35 0.78
C TYR A 730 -24.98 7.69 -0.20
N LEU A 731 -24.55 7.44 -1.43
CA LEU A 731 -25.35 6.83 -2.50
C LEU A 731 -24.90 5.39 -2.75
N MET A 732 -25.84 4.44 -2.68
CA MET A 732 -25.62 3.03 -2.99
C MET A 732 -26.38 2.62 -4.25
N ALA A 733 -25.67 2.17 -5.29
CA ALA A 733 -26.26 1.39 -6.37
C ALA A 733 -26.20 -0.10 -6.08
N TYR A 734 -27.24 -0.83 -6.47
CA TYR A 734 -27.32 -2.28 -6.27
C TYR A 734 -28.08 -3.00 -7.38
N THR A 735 -27.71 -4.25 -7.63
CA THR A 735 -28.48 -5.16 -8.47
C THR A 735 -29.72 -5.62 -7.71
N ALA A 736 -30.89 -5.58 -8.34
CA ALA A 736 -32.13 -6.13 -7.78
C ALA A 736 -32.93 -6.98 -8.78
N ASP A 737 -33.84 -7.82 -8.27
CA ASP A 737 -34.62 -8.78 -9.05
C ASP A 737 -36.04 -8.95 -8.45
N ASN A 738 -37.06 -9.06 -9.31
CA ASN A 738 -38.48 -9.27 -8.94
C ASN A 738 -38.96 -10.73 -9.10
N GLY A 739 -38.06 -11.65 -9.44
CA GLY A 739 -38.33 -13.03 -9.82
C GLY A 739 -38.46 -13.26 -11.34
N SER A 740 -38.36 -12.21 -12.16
CA SER A 740 -38.42 -12.27 -13.63
C SER A 740 -37.39 -11.37 -14.32
N ASN A 741 -37.28 -10.11 -13.88
CA ASN A 741 -36.34 -9.12 -14.40
C ASN A 741 -35.18 -8.90 -13.42
N THR A 742 -34.06 -8.36 -13.91
CA THR A 742 -32.94 -7.90 -13.07
C THR A 742 -32.45 -6.55 -13.56
N ASP A 743 -32.46 -5.58 -12.66
CA ASP A 743 -32.32 -4.14 -12.93
C ASP A 743 -31.49 -3.48 -11.83
N VAL A 744 -31.14 -2.21 -11.98
CA VAL A 744 -30.38 -1.45 -10.96
C VAL A 744 -31.29 -0.54 -10.13
N GLY A 745 -31.11 -0.58 -8.81
CA GLY A 745 -31.76 0.28 -7.85
C GLY A 745 -30.77 1.20 -7.13
N LEU A 746 -31.31 2.25 -6.52
CA LEU A 746 -30.57 3.16 -5.66
C LEU A 746 -31.14 3.19 -4.24
N ALA A 747 -30.25 3.42 -3.28
CA ALA A 747 -30.60 3.78 -1.92
C ALA A 747 -29.61 4.82 -1.38
N THR A 748 -30.01 5.62 -0.40
CA THR A 748 -29.13 6.63 0.21
C THR A 748 -29.10 6.55 1.73
N ALA A 749 -28.02 7.05 2.33
CA ALA A 749 -27.84 7.15 3.77
C ALA A 749 -27.24 8.50 4.20
N VAL A 750 -27.39 8.81 5.49
CA VAL A 750 -26.75 9.96 6.16
C VAL A 750 -25.35 9.64 6.69
N SER A 751 -25.00 8.36 6.77
CA SER A 751 -23.72 7.82 7.25
C SER A 751 -23.33 6.60 6.40
N PRO A 752 -22.04 6.21 6.35
CA PRO A 752 -21.61 5.06 5.58
C PRO A 752 -22.18 3.73 6.13
N GLU A 753 -22.42 3.64 7.44
CA GLU A 753 -23.04 2.46 8.07
C GLU A 753 -24.57 2.38 7.90
N GLY A 754 -25.20 3.37 7.27
CA GLY A 754 -26.63 3.38 7.02
C GLY A 754 -27.48 3.81 8.24
N PRO A 755 -28.78 3.48 8.27
CA PRO A 755 -29.50 2.61 7.33
C PRO A 755 -29.71 3.25 5.95
N PHE A 756 -29.63 2.43 4.91
CA PHE A 756 -29.88 2.86 3.53
C PHE A 756 -31.39 2.85 3.20
N GLU A 757 -31.91 3.96 2.68
CA GLU A 757 -33.30 4.12 2.25
C GLU A 757 -33.39 4.16 0.73
N ARG A 758 -34.27 3.35 0.15
CA ARG A 758 -34.46 3.24 -1.31
C ARG A 758 -34.95 4.54 -1.92
N ILE A 759 -34.51 4.81 -3.14
CA ILE A 759 -35.00 5.91 -3.98
C ILE A 759 -35.46 5.35 -5.32
N GLY A 760 -36.65 5.75 -5.77
CA GLY A 760 -37.18 5.47 -7.10
C GLY A 760 -36.80 6.55 -8.13
N PRO A 761 -37.09 6.35 -9.42
CA PRO A 761 -36.74 7.29 -10.50
C PRO A 761 -37.51 8.62 -10.46
N ASP A 762 -38.38 8.84 -9.47
CA ASP A 762 -39.04 10.12 -9.18
C ASP A 762 -38.42 10.85 -7.97
N GLY A 763 -37.28 10.36 -7.45
CA GLY A 763 -36.64 10.86 -6.24
C GLY A 763 -37.38 10.53 -4.94
N SER A 764 -38.49 9.79 -5.00
CA SER A 764 -39.26 9.42 -3.81
C SER A 764 -38.77 8.11 -3.21
N THR A 765 -39.03 7.92 -1.90
CA THR A 765 -38.79 6.65 -1.21
C THR A 765 -39.82 5.56 -1.54
N THR A 766 -40.67 5.79 -2.55
CA THR A 766 -41.67 4.82 -3.02
C THR A 766 -41.04 3.90 -4.05
N LEU A 767 -40.93 2.60 -3.75
CA LEU A 767 -40.46 1.55 -4.68
C LEU A 767 -41.42 1.34 -5.87
N SER A 768 -41.45 2.30 -6.80
CA SER A 768 -42.31 2.31 -7.98
C SER A 768 -41.69 1.54 -9.15
N ALA A 769 -40.40 1.74 -9.39
CA ALA A 769 -39.58 1.16 -10.46
C ALA A 769 -38.08 1.20 -10.08
N PRO A 770 -37.20 0.43 -10.76
CA PRO A 770 -35.75 0.66 -10.75
C PRO A 770 -35.38 2.02 -11.34
N VAL A 771 -34.12 2.45 -11.15
CA VAL A 771 -33.59 3.69 -11.75
C VAL A 771 -32.95 3.47 -13.12
N LEU A 772 -32.47 2.25 -13.37
CA LEU A 772 -31.94 1.83 -14.68
C LEU A 772 -32.56 0.47 -15.02
N GLU A 773 -33.54 0.50 -15.92
CA GLU A 773 -34.16 -0.72 -16.49
C GLU A 773 -33.26 -1.35 -17.55
N HIS A 774 -33.28 -2.67 -17.62
CA HIS A 774 -32.72 -3.44 -18.71
C HIS A 774 -33.37 -3.09 -20.06
N GLY A 775 -32.64 -3.24 -21.17
CA GLY A 775 -33.14 -2.92 -22.51
C GLY A 775 -34.42 -3.68 -22.88
N SER A 776 -35.15 -3.15 -23.86
CA SER A 776 -36.41 -3.74 -24.35
C SER A 776 -36.40 -4.04 -25.86
N GLY A 777 -35.44 -3.49 -26.60
CA GLY A 777 -35.16 -3.85 -27.98
C GLY A 777 -34.35 -5.13 -28.06
N ALA A 778 -34.48 -5.85 -29.17
CA ALA A 778 -33.74 -7.11 -29.38
C ALA A 778 -32.26 -6.90 -29.77
N ALA A 779 -31.85 -5.64 -29.97
CA ALA A 779 -30.47 -5.25 -30.28
C ALA A 779 -29.70 -4.83 -29.01
N ASP A 780 -30.40 -4.36 -27.97
CA ASP A 780 -29.82 -3.80 -26.76
C ASP A 780 -28.95 -4.86 -26.05
N LEU A 781 -27.70 -4.52 -25.73
CA LEU A 781 -26.75 -5.45 -25.11
C LEU A 781 -27.14 -5.83 -23.67
N ASP A 782 -28.11 -5.14 -23.08
CA ASP A 782 -28.72 -5.45 -21.80
C ASP A 782 -30.18 -5.92 -21.87
N ASN A 783 -30.69 -6.35 -23.04
CA ASN A 783 -32.13 -6.65 -23.24
C ASN A 783 -32.78 -7.73 -22.35
N ARG A 784 -32.00 -8.40 -21.48
CA ARG A 784 -32.52 -9.31 -20.45
C ARG A 784 -32.27 -8.85 -19.02
N LYS A 785 -31.16 -8.14 -18.77
CA LYS A 785 -30.68 -7.74 -17.44
C LYS A 785 -29.70 -6.58 -17.53
N ALA A 786 -29.90 -5.57 -16.69
CA ALA A 786 -28.90 -4.58 -16.30
C ALA A 786 -28.54 -4.84 -14.83
N HIS A 787 -27.26 -5.09 -14.52
CA HIS A 787 -26.86 -5.57 -13.19
C HIS A 787 -25.39 -5.31 -12.90
N HIS A 788 -24.97 -5.55 -11.65
CA HIS A 788 -23.62 -5.31 -11.13
C HIS A 788 -23.14 -3.86 -11.40
N PRO A 789 -23.84 -2.85 -10.84
CA PRO A 789 -23.44 -1.46 -10.98
C PRO A 789 -22.17 -1.16 -10.17
N PHE A 790 -21.36 -0.25 -10.68
CA PHE A 790 -20.30 0.43 -9.97
C PHE A 790 -20.44 1.94 -10.19
N LEU A 791 -20.42 2.71 -9.11
CA LEU A 791 -20.60 4.15 -9.10
C LEU A 791 -19.27 4.90 -8.98
N HIS A 792 -19.19 6.06 -9.63
CA HIS A 792 -18.15 7.06 -9.43
C HIS A 792 -18.73 8.48 -9.56
N ARG A 793 -18.01 9.49 -9.07
CA ARG A 793 -18.33 10.92 -9.17
C ARG A 793 -17.04 11.68 -9.53
N ASP A 794 -17.06 12.46 -10.61
CA ASP A 794 -15.95 13.35 -10.96
C ASP A 794 -15.94 14.62 -10.08
N SER A 795 -15.03 15.57 -10.35
CA SER A 795 -15.00 16.88 -9.70
C SER A 795 -16.26 17.71 -9.98
N SER A 796 -16.75 17.72 -11.23
CA SER A 796 -17.90 18.51 -11.70
C SER A 796 -19.24 18.13 -11.05
N GLY A 797 -19.30 16.96 -10.41
CA GLY A 797 -20.51 16.42 -9.76
C GLY A 797 -21.36 15.56 -10.69
N VAL A 798 -20.86 15.21 -11.88
CA VAL A 798 -21.47 14.18 -12.72
C VAL A 798 -21.20 12.81 -12.09
N LEU A 799 -22.25 11.99 -12.09
CA LEU A 799 -22.22 10.63 -11.58
C LEU A 799 -22.14 9.64 -12.75
N PHE A 800 -21.28 8.66 -12.58
CA PHE A 800 -20.97 7.63 -13.57
C PHE A 800 -21.39 6.27 -13.03
N MET A 801 -21.98 5.44 -13.88
CA MET A 801 -22.34 4.07 -13.58
C MET A 801 -21.88 3.13 -14.69
N TRP A 802 -20.90 2.29 -14.37
CA TRP A 802 -20.59 1.13 -15.20
C TRP A 802 -21.39 -0.06 -14.70
N TYR A 803 -21.93 -0.85 -15.62
CA TYR A 803 -22.79 -1.96 -15.28
C TYR A 803 -22.64 -3.11 -16.27
N THR A 804 -22.96 -4.32 -15.82
CA THR A 804 -23.01 -5.52 -16.67
C THR A 804 -24.36 -5.60 -17.39
N GLY A 805 -24.33 -5.48 -18.72
CA GLY A 805 -25.44 -5.82 -19.60
C GLY A 805 -25.47 -7.31 -19.95
N ARG A 806 -26.66 -7.87 -20.19
CA ARG A 806 -26.83 -9.21 -20.76
C ARG A 806 -27.91 -9.27 -21.84
N SER A 807 -27.53 -9.71 -23.03
CA SER A 807 -28.38 -9.85 -24.22
C SER A 807 -28.85 -11.30 -24.47
N THR A 808 -28.01 -12.30 -24.17
CA THR A 808 -28.28 -13.73 -24.41
C THR A 808 -28.11 -14.58 -23.15
N SER A 809 -27.87 -15.89 -23.26
CA SER A 809 -27.54 -16.71 -22.09
C SER A 809 -26.13 -16.42 -21.59
N ASP A 810 -25.19 -16.16 -22.49
CA ASP A 810 -23.74 -16.19 -22.27
C ASP A 810 -23.06 -15.09 -23.10
N ASP A 811 -23.69 -13.91 -23.10
CA ASP A 811 -23.19 -12.68 -23.71
C ASP A 811 -23.40 -11.59 -22.65
N TYR A 812 -22.29 -11.20 -22.01
CA TYR A 812 -22.21 -10.28 -20.88
C TYR A 812 -21.12 -9.27 -21.19
N ASN A 813 -21.48 -8.00 -21.18
CA ASN A 813 -20.61 -6.89 -21.59
C ASN A 813 -20.66 -5.79 -20.52
N VAL A 814 -19.58 -5.02 -20.38
CA VAL A 814 -19.60 -3.78 -19.59
C VAL A 814 -20.19 -2.65 -20.43
N LEU A 815 -21.22 -2.03 -19.88
CA LEU A 815 -21.96 -0.90 -20.41
C LEU A 815 -21.84 0.28 -19.43
N TYR A 816 -22.30 1.45 -19.85
CA TYR A 816 -22.07 2.71 -19.15
C TYR A 816 -23.27 3.64 -19.21
N ALA A 817 -23.47 4.41 -18.14
CA ALA A 817 -24.51 5.42 -18.00
C ALA A 817 -24.03 6.59 -17.14
N THR A 818 -24.56 7.78 -17.38
CA THR A 818 -24.27 8.99 -16.60
C THR A 818 -25.53 9.58 -15.97
N SER A 819 -25.35 10.40 -14.94
CA SER A 819 -26.42 11.13 -14.27
C SER A 819 -25.91 12.44 -13.69
N VAL A 820 -26.70 13.51 -13.81
CA VAL A 820 -26.38 14.83 -13.23
C VAL A 820 -27.12 15.10 -11.91
N ASP A 821 -28.15 14.31 -11.61
CA ASP A 821 -29.05 14.46 -10.46
C ASP A 821 -29.02 13.24 -9.51
N GLY A 822 -28.27 12.19 -9.86
CA GLY A 822 -28.19 10.93 -9.13
C GLY A 822 -29.44 10.05 -9.20
N ILE A 823 -30.47 10.43 -9.97
CA ILE A 823 -31.77 9.77 -10.02
C ILE A 823 -32.11 9.34 -11.45
N THR A 824 -31.88 10.24 -12.40
CA THR A 824 -32.12 10.07 -13.83
C THR A 824 -30.83 9.62 -14.51
N TRP A 825 -30.83 8.42 -15.09
CA TRP A 825 -29.65 7.83 -15.71
C TRP A 825 -29.80 7.74 -17.23
N GLN A 826 -28.84 8.31 -17.95
CA GLN A 826 -28.74 8.23 -19.41
C GLN A 826 -27.70 7.16 -19.78
N LYS A 827 -28.13 6.11 -20.49
CA LYS A 827 -27.21 5.12 -21.06
C LYS A 827 -26.38 5.75 -22.18
N PHE A 828 -25.14 5.32 -22.30
CA PHE A 828 -24.26 5.72 -23.40
C PHE A 828 -24.56 4.93 -24.68
N ASP A 829 -24.88 5.65 -25.75
CA ASP A 829 -25.04 5.11 -27.09
C ASP A 829 -24.48 6.08 -28.15
N THR A 830 -23.77 5.52 -29.12
CA THR A 830 -23.22 6.21 -30.31
C THR A 830 -23.95 5.78 -31.58
N THR A 831 -24.55 4.58 -31.56
CA THR A 831 -25.14 3.94 -32.74
C THR A 831 -26.64 4.20 -32.90
N ALA A 832 -27.41 4.22 -31.80
CA ALA A 832 -28.83 4.59 -31.79
C ALA A 832 -29.37 4.87 -30.36
N PRO A 833 -30.16 5.95 -30.16
CA PRO A 833 -30.74 6.30 -28.86
C PRO A 833 -31.45 5.15 -28.15
N GLY A 834 -30.98 4.82 -26.95
CA GLY A 834 -31.46 3.74 -26.09
C GLY A 834 -30.84 2.37 -26.34
N THR A 835 -29.87 2.25 -27.27
CA THR A 835 -29.16 0.99 -27.57
C THR A 835 -27.74 1.06 -27.01
N PRO A 836 -27.48 0.59 -25.77
CA PRO A 836 -26.20 0.83 -25.11
C PRO A 836 -25.06 0.06 -25.80
N ASP A 837 -23.96 0.78 -26.05
CA ASP A 837 -22.74 0.21 -26.65
C ASP A 837 -21.86 -0.49 -25.59
N ALA A 838 -21.11 -1.52 -26.00
CA ALA A 838 -20.17 -2.21 -25.12
C ALA A 838 -18.84 -1.45 -25.04
N LEU A 839 -18.43 -1.12 -23.82
CA LEU A 839 -17.09 -0.58 -23.55
C LEU A 839 -16.06 -1.72 -23.44
N LEU A 840 -16.47 -2.83 -22.83
CA LEU A 840 -15.70 -4.07 -22.78
C LEU A 840 -16.61 -5.25 -23.10
N ALA A 841 -16.43 -5.79 -24.30
CA ALA A 841 -17.11 -6.99 -24.77
C ALA A 841 -16.35 -8.26 -24.36
N VAL A 842 -16.98 -9.44 -24.47
CA VAL A 842 -16.31 -10.74 -24.26
C VAL A 842 -15.08 -10.94 -25.15
N GLY A 843 -14.08 -11.69 -24.65
CA GLY A 843 -12.85 -12.00 -25.38
C GLY A 843 -13.07 -12.84 -26.64
N ALA A 844 -12.01 -13.02 -27.44
CA ALA A 844 -12.02 -13.93 -28.58
C ALA A 844 -12.19 -15.39 -28.12
N SER A 845 -12.82 -16.23 -28.94
CA SER A 845 -13.13 -17.62 -28.55
C SER A 845 -11.86 -18.41 -28.22
N GLY A 846 -11.79 -18.93 -26.99
CA GLY A 846 -10.62 -19.58 -26.40
C GLY A 846 -9.85 -18.73 -25.39
N GLU A 847 -10.13 -17.43 -25.28
CA GLU A 847 -9.58 -16.56 -24.21
C GLU A 847 -10.26 -16.84 -22.87
N TRP A 848 -9.60 -16.46 -21.78
CA TRP A 848 -10.04 -16.73 -20.40
C TRP A 848 -11.35 -16.01 -20.02
N ASP A 849 -11.78 -15.00 -20.78
CA ASP A 849 -13.03 -14.25 -20.62
C ASP A 849 -13.98 -14.33 -21.84
N ASP A 850 -13.79 -15.32 -22.70
CA ASP A 850 -14.53 -15.50 -23.97
C ASP A 850 -16.05 -15.73 -23.84
N THR A 851 -16.53 -16.04 -22.63
CA THR A 851 -17.94 -16.34 -22.36
C THR A 851 -18.63 -15.22 -21.58
N LYS A 852 -17.92 -14.47 -20.73
CA LYS A 852 -18.48 -13.35 -19.92
C LYS A 852 -17.43 -12.34 -19.53
N VAL A 853 -17.80 -11.06 -19.58
CA VAL A 853 -17.16 -9.95 -18.88
C VAL A 853 -18.23 -9.31 -17.98
N GLN A 854 -17.96 -9.19 -16.68
CA GLN A 854 -18.97 -8.78 -15.68
C GLN A 854 -18.33 -8.24 -14.40
N PHE A 855 -19.13 -7.58 -13.55
CA PHE A 855 -18.68 -6.94 -12.30
C PHE A 855 -17.55 -5.90 -12.50
N PRO A 856 -17.75 -4.88 -13.34
CA PRO A 856 -16.78 -3.80 -13.47
C PRO A 856 -16.61 -3.08 -12.13
N THR A 857 -15.39 -2.68 -11.82
CA THR A 857 -15.03 -1.74 -10.75
C THR A 857 -13.98 -0.81 -11.32
N VAL A 858 -14.28 0.49 -11.36
CA VAL A 858 -13.49 1.48 -12.11
C VAL A 858 -12.75 2.40 -11.15
N ARG A 859 -11.47 2.64 -11.40
CA ARG A 859 -10.65 3.63 -10.72
C ARG A 859 -10.05 4.58 -11.76
N LEU A 860 -9.82 5.81 -11.34
CA LEU A 860 -9.10 6.83 -12.11
C LEU A 860 -7.69 6.92 -11.55
N ASN A 861 -6.70 6.88 -12.43
CA ASN A 861 -5.31 7.16 -12.11
C ASN A 861 -4.93 8.48 -12.83
N THR A 862 -4.59 9.50 -12.06
CA THR A 862 -4.15 10.81 -12.56
C THR A 862 -2.62 10.82 -12.67
N ASP A 863 -2.09 11.10 -13.85
CA ASP A 863 -0.65 11.37 -14.04
C ASP A 863 -0.41 12.87 -13.81
N PRO A 864 0.45 13.29 -12.87
CA PRO A 864 0.68 14.71 -12.58
C PRO A 864 1.35 15.49 -13.72
N LEU A 865 1.86 14.82 -14.76
CA LEU A 865 2.49 15.45 -15.93
C LEU A 865 1.70 15.28 -17.23
N ASN A 866 0.55 14.60 -17.19
CA ASN A 866 -0.29 14.36 -18.36
C ASN A 866 -1.76 14.69 -18.03
N THR A 867 -2.36 15.59 -18.82
CA THR A 867 -3.75 16.02 -18.63
C THR A 867 -4.79 14.94 -18.94
N THR A 868 -4.40 13.80 -19.54
CA THR A 868 -5.31 12.66 -19.75
C THR A 868 -5.40 11.75 -18.53
N GLN A 869 -6.60 11.69 -17.94
CA GLN A 869 -6.92 10.75 -16.87
C GLN A 869 -6.99 9.32 -17.43
N THR A 870 -6.24 8.39 -16.82
CA THR A 870 -6.31 6.98 -17.21
C THR A 870 -7.36 6.23 -16.38
N PHE A 871 -8.24 5.52 -17.06
CA PHE A 871 -9.28 4.68 -16.47
C PHE A 871 -8.76 3.26 -16.33
N GLU A 872 -8.92 2.68 -15.14
CA GLU A 872 -8.52 1.31 -14.86
C GLU A 872 -9.70 0.51 -14.33
N VAL A 873 -9.98 -0.64 -14.94
CA VAL A 873 -11.23 -1.38 -14.77
C VAL A 873 -10.95 -2.82 -14.40
N TRP A 874 -11.28 -3.16 -13.17
CA TRP A 874 -11.25 -4.50 -12.63
C TRP A 874 -12.53 -5.21 -13.01
N TYR A 875 -12.43 -6.39 -13.64
CA TYR A 875 -13.58 -7.15 -14.11
C TYR A 875 -13.40 -8.65 -13.93
N ALA A 876 -14.51 -9.36 -13.75
CA ALA A 876 -14.53 -10.81 -13.67
C ALA A 876 -14.83 -11.41 -15.05
N GLY A 877 -13.80 -12.01 -15.65
CA GLY A 877 -13.92 -12.79 -16.88
C GLY A 877 -14.39 -14.23 -16.64
N LYS A 878 -14.90 -14.90 -17.66
CA LYS A 878 -15.23 -16.33 -17.60
C LYS A 878 -14.97 -17.09 -18.90
N SER A 879 -14.25 -18.20 -18.79
CA SER A 879 -14.27 -19.32 -19.72
C SER A 879 -14.24 -20.62 -18.93
N GLY A 880 -15.42 -21.23 -18.72
CA GLY A 880 -15.59 -22.35 -17.78
C GLY A 880 -15.55 -21.91 -16.30
N ILE A 881 -14.37 -21.54 -15.80
CA ILE A 881 -14.16 -20.93 -14.46
C ILE A 881 -14.24 -19.40 -14.54
N THR A 882 -14.57 -18.74 -13.43
CA THR A 882 -14.60 -17.26 -13.34
C THR A 882 -13.30 -16.77 -12.70
N GLN A 883 -12.65 -15.77 -13.30
CA GLN A 883 -11.33 -15.26 -12.91
C GLN A 883 -11.33 -13.73 -12.90
N GLY A 884 -10.38 -13.11 -12.22
CA GLY A 884 -10.17 -11.65 -12.22
C GLY A 884 -9.20 -11.19 -13.30
N GLY A 885 -9.50 -10.07 -13.94
CA GLY A 885 -8.60 -9.36 -14.83
C GLY A 885 -8.80 -7.85 -14.76
N VAL A 886 -7.89 -7.11 -15.40
CA VAL A 886 -7.89 -5.65 -15.47
C VAL A 886 -7.82 -5.16 -16.92
N ALA A 887 -8.55 -4.10 -17.23
CA ALA A 887 -8.52 -3.38 -18.50
C ALA A 887 -8.22 -1.89 -18.25
N ARG A 888 -7.60 -1.22 -19.22
CA ARG A 888 -7.08 0.15 -19.08
C ARG A 888 -7.48 0.98 -20.29
N GLY A 889 -7.64 2.30 -20.14
CA GLY A 889 -7.86 3.18 -21.28
C GLY A 889 -7.74 4.66 -20.93
N GLU A 890 -7.52 5.49 -21.95
CA GLU A 890 -7.30 6.94 -21.81
C GLU A 890 -8.61 7.73 -21.62
N ASN A 891 -9.76 7.06 -21.64
CA ASN A 891 -11.06 7.68 -21.42
C ASN A 891 -12.09 6.67 -20.84
N SER A 892 -13.26 7.18 -20.53
CA SER A 892 -14.34 6.43 -19.85
C SER A 892 -15.01 5.35 -20.71
N ILE A 893 -14.69 5.23 -22.00
CA ILE A 893 -15.43 4.42 -22.99
C ILE A 893 -14.58 3.50 -23.89
N ALA A 894 -13.26 3.68 -23.98
CA ALA A 894 -12.39 2.85 -24.81
C ALA A 894 -11.31 2.20 -23.95
N TRP A 895 -11.40 0.87 -23.75
CA TRP A 895 -10.47 0.12 -22.90
C TRP A 895 -9.86 -1.09 -23.59
N GLU A 896 -8.59 -1.34 -23.29
CA GLU A 896 -7.80 -2.47 -23.75
C GLU A 896 -7.52 -3.42 -22.58
N ARG A 897 -7.41 -4.72 -22.86
CA ARG A 897 -7.10 -5.72 -21.83
C ARG A 897 -5.62 -5.66 -21.49
N HIS A 898 -5.31 -5.72 -20.20
CA HIS A 898 -3.93 -5.92 -19.76
C HIS A 898 -3.35 -7.23 -20.32
N PRO A 899 -2.12 -7.24 -20.89
CA PRO A 899 -1.57 -8.39 -21.61
C PRO A 899 -1.29 -9.59 -20.72
N LEU A 900 -1.05 -9.40 -19.41
CA LEU A 900 -0.77 -10.47 -18.46
C LEU A 900 -2.03 -11.04 -17.77
N ASN A 901 -3.21 -10.66 -18.23
CA ASN A 901 -4.47 -11.20 -17.72
C ASN A 901 -4.59 -12.73 -17.89
N PRO A 902 -5.23 -13.44 -16.95
CA PRO A 902 -5.93 -12.93 -15.75
C PRO A 902 -4.98 -12.62 -14.58
N CYS A 903 -5.08 -11.41 -14.01
CA CYS A 903 -4.30 -11.00 -12.82
C CYS A 903 -4.78 -11.65 -11.51
N ILE A 904 -5.98 -12.25 -11.46
CA ILE A 904 -6.38 -13.16 -10.38
C ILE A 904 -7.00 -14.44 -10.96
N PRO A 905 -6.20 -15.48 -11.29
CA PRO A 905 -6.73 -16.78 -11.63
C PRO A 905 -7.50 -17.40 -10.46
N ALA A 906 -8.50 -18.21 -10.78
CA ALA A 906 -9.17 -19.11 -9.84
C ALA A 906 -8.67 -20.53 -10.09
N TYR A 907 -8.49 -21.30 -9.03
CA TYR A 907 -7.96 -22.66 -9.13
C TYR A 907 -9.09 -23.68 -9.22
N SER A 908 -8.78 -24.87 -9.72
CA SER A 908 -9.68 -26.02 -9.60
C SER A 908 -9.36 -26.91 -8.40
N ASP A 909 -8.44 -26.44 -7.54
CA ASP A 909 -8.06 -27.09 -6.30
C ASP A 909 -9.10 -26.80 -5.21
N PRO A 910 -9.81 -27.82 -4.68
CA PRO A 910 -10.77 -27.60 -3.61
C PRO A 910 -10.18 -26.98 -2.33
N ALA A 911 -8.91 -27.22 -1.99
CA ALA A 911 -8.32 -26.81 -0.72
C ALA A 911 -8.08 -25.29 -0.62
N ARG A 912 -8.01 -24.58 -1.75
CA ARG A 912 -7.75 -23.13 -1.78
C ARG A 912 -9.01 -22.31 -1.55
N ILE A 913 -8.87 -21.14 -0.92
CA ILE A 913 -9.98 -20.21 -0.66
C ILE A 913 -10.66 -19.68 -1.94
N ASP A 914 -10.00 -19.83 -3.09
CA ASP A 914 -10.45 -19.51 -4.47
C ASP A 914 -10.45 -20.72 -5.42
N GLY A 915 -10.60 -21.91 -4.84
CA GLY A 915 -10.69 -23.20 -5.49
C GLY A 915 -11.88 -23.45 -6.43
N LYS A 916 -12.51 -22.40 -7.00
CA LYS A 916 -13.64 -22.56 -7.94
C LYS A 916 -13.92 -21.37 -8.86
N ASP A 917 -14.14 -20.18 -8.28
CA ASP A 917 -14.51 -18.97 -9.01
C ASP A 917 -14.02 -17.75 -8.22
N VAL A 918 -13.30 -16.85 -8.88
CA VAL A 918 -13.06 -15.46 -8.45
C VAL A 918 -14.05 -14.56 -9.19
N ALA A 919 -14.70 -13.65 -8.47
CA ALA A 919 -15.69 -12.70 -8.99
C ALA A 919 -15.58 -11.35 -8.24
N LYS A 920 -16.50 -10.40 -8.51
CA LYS A 920 -16.52 -8.99 -8.05
C LYS A 920 -15.37 -8.61 -7.12
N MET A 921 -14.43 -7.86 -7.67
CA MET A 921 -13.24 -7.38 -6.99
C MET A 921 -13.41 -5.89 -6.73
N ASP A 922 -12.90 -5.39 -5.61
CA ASP A 922 -12.77 -3.97 -5.35
C ASP A 922 -11.46 -3.71 -4.59
N ARG A 923 -10.85 -2.55 -4.77
CA ARG A 923 -9.48 -2.28 -4.31
C ARG A 923 -9.31 -0.92 -3.64
N ARG A 924 -8.26 -0.82 -2.82
CA ARG A 924 -7.57 0.44 -2.50
C ARG A 924 -6.12 0.38 -2.97
N PHE A 925 -5.51 1.55 -3.06
CA PHE A 925 -4.06 1.72 -3.10
C PHE A 925 -3.65 2.46 -1.82
N GLU A 926 -2.58 2.01 -1.20
CA GLU A 926 -2.00 2.58 0.02
C GLU A 926 -0.57 3.02 -0.32
N PRO A 927 -0.27 4.33 -0.35
CA PRO A 927 1.07 4.81 -0.67
C PRO A 927 2.08 4.40 0.41
N SER A 928 3.35 4.35 0.03
CA SER A 928 4.46 4.11 0.96
C SER A 928 4.49 5.15 2.09
N SER A 929 4.94 4.74 3.27
CA SER A 929 5.19 5.65 4.40
C SER A 929 6.43 6.52 4.19
N ASP A 930 7.33 6.17 3.26
CA ASP A 930 8.41 7.04 2.79
C ASP A 930 7.85 8.06 1.77
N PRO A 931 7.86 9.39 2.05
CA PRO A 931 7.32 10.41 1.16
C PRO A 931 8.01 10.47 -0.21
N VAL A 932 9.30 10.15 -0.29
CA VAL A 932 10.06 10.16 -1.56
C VAL A 932 9.66 8.97 -2.41
N ALA A 933 9.53 7.80 -1.78
CA ALA A 933 9.02 6.61 -2.45
C ALA A 933 7.55 6.79 -2.86
N ALA A 934 6.70 7.34 -1.99
CA ALA A 934 5.29 7.63 -2.28
C ALA A 934 5.13 8.60 -3.47
N ALA A 935 5.94 9.65 -3.55
CA ALA A 935 5.99 10.56 -4.69
C ALA A 935 6.46 9.88 -6.00
N ALA A 936 7.27 8.82 -5.91
CA ALA A 936 7.63 7.95 -7.02
C ALA A 936 6.57 6.85 -7.34
N GLY A 937 5.50 6.74 -6.55
CA GLY A 937 4.45 5.74 -6.70
C GLY A 937 4.65 4.45 -5.90
N ALA A 938 5.52 4.43 -4.90
CA ALA A 938 5.62 3.30 -3.97
C ALA A 938 4.34 3.12 -3.15
N GLY A 939 3.99 1.87 -2.90
CA GLY A 939 2.85 1.50 -2.07
C GLY A 939 2.27 0.13 -2.43
N VAL A 940 1.19 -0.22 -1.74
CA VAL A 940 0.55 -1.54 -1.81
C VAL A 940 -0.87 -1.41 -2.36
N TYR A 941 -1.22 -2.25 -3.32
CA TYR A 941 -2.61 -2.47 -3.75
C TYR A 941 -3.24 -3.53 -2.86
N HIS A 942 -4.38 -3.19 -2.26
CA HIS A 942 -5.16 -4.09 -1.41
C HIS A 942 -6.45 -4.45 -2.13
N LEU A 943 -6.72 -5.75 -2.28
CA LEU A 943 -7.73 -6.26 -3.20
C LEU A 943 -8.69 -7.21 -2.49
N TYR A 944 -9.95 -6.80 -2.40
CA TYR A 944 -11.03 -7.55 -1.79
C TYR A 944 -11.87 -8.19 -2.88
N TYR A 945 -11.95 -9.52 -2.91
CA TYR A 945 -12.60 -10.25 -4.01
C TYR A 945 -13.66 -11.24 -3.53
N HIS A 946 -14.72 -11.38 -4.32
CA HIS A 946 -15.70 -12.44 -4.08
C HIS A 946 -15.07 -13.77 -4.47
N SER A 947 -14.75 -14.58 -3.47
CA SER A 947 -14.25 -15.92 -3.65
C SER A 947 -15.31 -16.99 -3.37
N LYS A 948 -15.13 -18.15 -3.99
CA LYS A 948 -16.04 -19.30 -3.89
C LYS A 948 -15.26 -20.61 -3.87
N VAL A 949 -15.65 -21.49 -2.96
CA VAL A 949 -15.00 -22.79 -2.71
C VAL A 949 -15.99 -23.95 -2.94
N ASN A 950 -15.46 -25.13 -3.28
CA ASN A 950 -16.24 -26.35 -3.44
C ASN A 950 -16.80 -26.88 -2.12
N ALA A 951 -17.97 -27.51 -2.21
CA ALA A 951 -18.63 -28.14 -1.07
C ALA A 951 -17.75 -29.25 -0.43
N GLY A 952 -17.39 -29.08 0.85
CA GLY A 952 -16.65 -30.06 1.63
C GLY A 952 -15.14 -29.86 1.71
N ALA A 953 -14.62 -28.72 1.24
CA ALA A 953 -13.20 -28.35 1.34
C ALA A 953 -12.91 -27.22 2.35
N GLY A 954 -13.92 -26.81 3.11
CA GLY A 954 -13.78 -25.79 4.15
C GLY A 954 -13.48 -26.39 5.51
N GLU A 955 -12.29 -26.99 5.70
CA GLU A 955 -11.80 -27.32 7.04
C GLU A 955 -11.04 -26.14 7.70
N ILE A 956 -10.42 -25.27 6.89
CA ILE A 956 -9.63 -24.08 7.31
C ILE A 956 -10.36 -23.14 8.28
N TYR A 957 -11.69 -23.01 8.19
CA TYR A 957 -12.50 -22.14 9.09
C TYR A 957 -13.64 -22.87 9.81
N GLY A 958 -13.49 -24.19 9.99
CA GLY A 958 -14.51 -25.04 10.61
C GLY A 958 -15.78 -25.23 9.77
N SER A 959 -16.74 -26.00 10.29
CA SER A 959 -17.90 -26.47 9.52
C SER A 959 -18.95 -25.39 9.16
N VAL A 960 -18.61 -24.51 8.22
CA VAL A 960 -19.50 -23.48 7.67
C VAL A 960 -20.65 -24.12 6.88
N ALA A 961 -21.87 -23.67 7.13
CA ALA A 961 -23.05 -24.14 6.40
C ALA A 961 -23.06 -23.57 4.96
N GLY A 962 -22.57 -24.35 4.00
CA GLY A 962 -22.61 -23.99 2.57
C GLY A 962 -24.01 -23.67 2.05
N ASN A 963 -24.08 -23.02 0.88
CA ASN A 963 -25.36 -22.64 0.26
C ASN A 963 -26.17 -23.87 -0.21
N SER A 964 -27.30 -23.67 -0.91
CA SER A 964 -28.16 -24.77 -1.38
C SER A 964 -27.48 -25.83 -2.27
N ASN A 965 -26.31 -25.53 -2.83
CA ASN A 965 -25.49 -26.42 -3.64
C ASN A 965 -24.25 -26.96 -2.87
N GLY A 966 -24.06 -26.55 -1.62
CA GLY A 966 -22.92 -26.88 -0.77
C GLY A 966 -21.72 -25.94 -0.87
N ASP A 967 -21.65 -25.08 -1.90
CA ASP A 967 -20.52 -24.14 -2.07
C ASP A 967 -20.51 -23.09 -0.94
N VAL A 968 -19.31 -22.75 -0.46
CA VAL A 968 -19.06 -21.64 0.49
C VAL A 968 -18.56 -20.42 -0.29
N HIS A 969 -18.86 -19.22 0.19
CA HIS A 969 -18.40 -17.96 -0.42
C HIS A 969 -17.84 -17.04 0.65
N TYR A 970 -16.75 -16.37 0.31
CA TYR A 970 -16.01 -15.45 1.16
C TYR A 970 -15.83 -14.10 0.46
N VAL A 971 -15.57 -13.06 1.24
CA VAL A 971 -14.79 -11.92 0.76
C VAL A 971 -13.34 -12.22 1.11
N ALA A 972 -12.60 -12.72 0.13
CA ALA A 972 -11.17 -12.98 0.25
C ALA A 972 -10.36 -11.69 0.02
N TYR A 973 -9.08 -11.76 0.33
CA TYR A 973 -8.19 -10.61 0.40
C TYR A 973 -6.83 -10.98 -0.19
N ALA A 974 -6.27 -10.09 -0.99
CA ALA A 974 -4.92 -10.19 -1.54
C ALA A 974 -4.26 -8.81 -1.51
N ILE A 975 -2.93 -8.80 -1.50
CA ILE A 975 -2.12 -7.60 -1.68
C ILE A 975 -1.17 -7.74 -2.86
N ASN A 976 -0.74 -6.63 -3.42
CA ASN A 976 0.30 -6.57 -4.44
C ASN A 976 1.14 -5.31 -4.23
N HIS A 977 2.46 -5.42 -4.33
CA HIS A 977 3.37 -4.30 -4.19
C HIS A 977 3.54 -3.63 -5.54
N ALA A 978 3.35 -2.31 -5.63
CA ALA A 978 3.45 -1.62 -6.91
C ALA A 978 4.92 -1.58 -7.39
N PRO A 979 5.25 -2.04 -8.61
CA PRO A 979 6.61 -1.94 -9.15
C PRO A 979 7.03 -0.47 -9.24
N GLN A 980 8.27 -0.18 -8.85
CA GLN A 980 8.84 1.16 -8.91
C GLN A 980 9.53 1.40 -10.23
N LEU A 981 9.43 2.62 -10.75
CA LEU A 981 10.03 3.05 -12.00
C LEU A 981 10.81 4.34 -11.78
N ALA A 982 12.10 4.34 -12.15
CA ALA A 982 12.93 5.53 -12.12
C ALA A 982 13.76 5.66 -13.40
N LEU A 983 13.46 6.68 -14.21
CA LEU A 983 14.25 7.05 -15.38
C LEU A 983 15.60 7.66 -14.96
N THR A 984 16.66 7.29 -15.68
CA THR A 984 18.05 7.67 -15.40
C THR A 984 18.62 8.54 -16.52
N GLY A 985 19.34 9.60 -16.14
CA GLY A 985 20.15 10.41 -17.06
C GLY A 985 19.42 11.50 -17.84
N ILE A 986 18.08 11.58 -17.78
CA ILE A 986 17.27 12.59 -18.47
C ILE A 986 16.27 13.21 -17.50
N THR A 987 16.18 14.55 -17.49
CA THR A 987 15.21 15.31 -16.67
C THR A 987 14.08 15.87 -17.53
N ASN A 988 12.91 16.10 -16.95
CA ASN A 988 11.81 16.77 -17.63
C ASN A 988 12.24 18.15 -18.17
N GLY A 989 11.85 18.47 -19.42
CA GLY A 989 12.24 19.68 -20.13
C GLY A 989 13.67 19.68 -20.69
N ALA A 990 14.39 18.55 -20.69
CA ALA A 990 15.76 18.48 -21.20
C ALA A 990 15.83 18.62 -22.73
N THR A 991 16.82 19.37 -23.21
CA THR A 991 17.20 19.34 -24.64
C THR A 991 18.11 18.14 -24.90
N VAL A 992 17.73 17.26 -25.82
CA VAL A 992 18.38 15.97 -26.09
C VAL A 992 18.77 15.83 -27.56
N SER A 993 19.77 15.01 -27.86
CA SER A 993 20.10 14.61 -29.24
C SER A 993 19.25 13.43 -29.68
N SER A 994 18.88 13.40 -30.97
CA SER A 994 18.35 12.21 -31.65
C SER A 994 19.48 11.56 -32.46
N PRO A 995 19.67 10.23 -32.42
CA PRO A 995 18.90 9.26 -31.63
C PRO A 995 19.20 9.34 -30.12
N LEU A 996 18.21 8.98 -29.31
CA LEU A 996 18.25 9.04 -27.84
C LEU A 996 18.34 7.64 -27.23
N ASP A 997 19.23 7.43 -26.27
CA ASP A 997 19.22 6.24 -25.42
C ASP A 997 18.48 6.57 -24.10
N LEU A 998 17.29 6.01 -23.91
CA LEU A 998 16.50 6.18 -22.69
C LEU A 998 16.76 5.00 -21.75
N SER A 999 17.13 5.25 -20.50
CA SER A 999 17.45 4.20 -19.53
C SER A 999 16.79 4.46 -18.18
N GLY A 1000 16.71 3.45 -17.34
CA GLY A 1000 16.16 3.55 -16.00
C GLY A 1000 16.30 2.25 -15.21
N THR A 1001 15.75 2.27 -14.00
CA THR A 1001 15.67 1.12 -13.10
C THR A 1001 14.22 0.79 -12.80
N ILE A 1002 13.87 -0.48 -12.84
CA ILE A 1002 12.64 -1.01 -12.26
C ILE A 1002 13.02 -1.67 -10.94
N THR A 1003 12.26 -1.39 -9.88
CA THR A 1003 12.45 -2.06 -8.58
C THR A 1003 11.14 -2.69 -8.15
N ASP A 1004 11.11 -4.02 -8.11
CA ASP A 1004 9.96 -4.78 -7.63
C ASP A 1004 10.28 -5.43 -6.27
N THR A 1005 9.28 -5.51 -5.40
CA THR A 1005 9.37 -6.20 -4.10
C THR A 1005 8.55 -7.49 -4.06
N GLY A 1006 7.91 -7.87 -5.18
CA GLY A 1006 7.29 -9.18 -5.39
C GLY A 1006 8.05 -10.01 -6.44
N PRO A 1007 8.26 -11.33 -6.24
CA PRO A 1007 8.78 -12.23 -7.27
C PRO A 1007 7.69 -12.57 -8.31
N ASP A 1008 7.44 -11.65 -9.25
CA ASP A 1008 6.49 -11.87 -10.35
C ASP A 1008 7.06 -11.54 -11.76
N THR A 1009 6.19 -11.25 -12.74
CA THR A 1009 6.59 -10.86 -14.09
C THR A 1009 6.08 -9.46 -14.40
N VAL A 1010 7.00 -8.56 -14.73
CA VAL A 1010 6.69 -7.20 -15.18
C VAL A 1010 6.82 -7.07 -16.70
N GLN A 1011 5.89 -6.32 -17.29
CA GLN A 1011 5.87 -5.87 -18.67
C GLN A 1011 6.21 -4.38 -18.69
N LEU A 1012 7.28 -4.02 -19.39
CA LEU A 1012 7.69 -2.65 -19.63
C LEU A 1012 7.28 -2.23 -21.05
N THR A 1013 6.58 -1.11 -21.16
CA THR A 1013 6.20 -0.46 -22.42
C THR A 1013 6.70 0.99 -22.46
N LEU A 1014 6.89 1.51 -23.67
CA LEU A 1014 7.27 2.90 -23.91
C LEU A 1014 6.31 3.47 -24.95
N SER A 1015 5.73 4.64 -24.69
CA SER A 1015 5.07 5.45 -25.72
C SER A 1015 5.74 6.80 -25.91
N VAL A 1016 5.65 7.31 -27.14
CA VAL A 1016 6.13 8.62 -27.57
C VAL A 1016 4.93 9.36 -28.14
N ASP A 1017 4.57 10.48 -27.54
CA ASP A 1017 3.38 11.28 -27.90
C ASP A 1017 2.08 10.45 -27.95
N GLY A 1018 1.93 9.51 -27.01
CA GLY A 1018 0.81 8.58 -26.93
C GLY A 1018 0.92 7.34 -27.83
N VAL A 1019 1.91 7.27 -28.72
CA VAL A 1019 2.12 6.12 -29.63
C VAL A 1019 3.11 5.13 -29.03
N GLU A 1020 2.65 3.92 -28.71
CA GLU A 1020 3.49 2.82 -28.21
C GLU A 1020 4.58 2.43 -29.21
N GLN A 1021 5.82 2.30 -28.73
CA GLN A 1021 7.00 1.92 -29.49
C GLN A 1021 7.22 0.41 -29.42
N GLY A 1022 7.55 -0.19 -30.57
CA GLY A 1022 7.25 -1.59 -30.89
C GLY A 1022 8.03 -2.72 -30.21
N ASP A 1023 8.59 -2.53 -29.02
CA ASP A 1023 9.23 -3.59 -28.23
C ASP A 1023 8.82 -3.48 -26.75
N SER A 1024 7.82 -4.28 -26.32
CA SER A 1024 7.53 -4.44 -24.89
C SER A 1024 8.48 -5.47 -24.27
N ALA A 1025 9.21 -5.06 -23.23
CA ALA A 1025 10.18 -5.91 -22.57
C ALA A 1025 9.51 -6.64 -21.39
N THR A 1026 9.47 -7.98 -21.45
CA THR A 1026 9.07 -8.80 -20.30
C THR A 1026 10.29 -9.11 -19.45
N ILE A 1027 10.26 -8.69 -18.20
CA ILE A 1027 11.27 -9.02 -17.19
C ILE A 1027 10.59 -9.97 -16.19
N THR A 1028 11.20 -11.12 -15.94
CA THR A 1028 10.72 -12.12 -14.98
C THR A 1028 11.75 -12.21 -13.86
N ALA A 1029 11.29 -12.17 -12.60
CA ALA A 1029 12.17 -12.32 -11.44
C ALA A 1029 13.01 -13.61 -11.54
N ALA A 1030 14.30 -13.51 -11.21
CA ALA A 1030 15.28 -14.56 -11.50
C ALA A 1030 15.16 -15.80 -10.59
N ASP A 1031 14.44 -15.69 -9.47
CA ASP A 1031 14.24 -16.76 -8.50
C ASP A 1031 12.83 -16.65 -7.88
N SER A 1032 12.09 -17.75 -7.79
CA SER A 1032 10.77 -17.82 -7.17
C SER A 1032 10.83 -18.13 -5.66
N SER A 1033 12.03 -18.22 -5.08
CA SER A 1033 12.26 -18.61 -3.69
C SER A 1033 12.81 -17.51 -2.78
N ASN A 1034 13.14 -16.33 -3.32
CA ASN A 1034 13.72 -15.24 -2.54
C ASN A 1034 12.86 -13.97 -2.57
N PHE A 1035 12.68 -13.36 -1.41
CA PHE A 1035 11.82 -12.19 -1.16
C PHE A 1035 12.59 -10.86 -1.31
N ASP A 1036 13.88 -10.92 -1.66
CA ASP A 1036 14.72 -9.73 -1.83
C ASP A 1036 14.21 -8.83 -2.95
N VAL A 1037 14.24 -7.52 -2.69
CA VAL A 1037 13.92 -6.45 -3.63
C VAL A 1037 14.71 -6.62 -4.93
N GLN A 1038 14.02 -6.86 -6.05
CA GLN A 1038 14.61 -7.07 -7.37
C GLN A 1038 14.72 -5.73 -8.12
N THR A 1039 15.91 -5.15 -8.16
CA THR A 1039 16.21 -4.00 -9.04
C THR A 1039 16.78 -4.48 -10.37
N THR A 1040 16.13 -4.13 -11.49
CA THR A 1040 16.58 -4.43 -12.85
C THR A 1040 16.73 -3.15 -13.67
N ASP A 1041 17.91 -2.96 -14.26
CA ASP A 1041 18.18 -1.87 -15.20
C ASP A 1041 17.55 -2.16 -16.57
N PHE A 1042 16.99 -1.14 -17.22
CA PHE A 1042 16.51 -1.23 -18.61
C PHE A 1042 17.09 -0.11 -19.48
N THR A 1043 17.11 -0.35 -20.79
CA THR A 1043 17.49 0.65 -21.79
C THR A 1043 16.69 0.44 -23.07
N PHE A 1044 16.09 1.51 -23.58
CA PHE A 1044 15.55 1.63 -24.92
C PHE A 1044 16.59 2.35 -25.79
N PRO A 1045 17.42 1.62 -26.55
CA PRO A 1045 18.50 2.22 -27.33
C PRO A 1045 17.97 2.87 -28.61
N GLN A 1046 18.62 3.96 -29.02
CA GLN A 1046 18.50 4.57 -30.34
C GLN A 1046 17.08 5.03 -30.73
N LEU A 1047 16.33 5.60 -29.80
CA LEU A 1047 15.03 6.23 -30.06
C LEU A 1047 15.17 7.38 -31.06
N ALA A 1048 14.65 7.17 -32.27
CA ALA A 1048 14.65 8.15 -33.35
C ALA A 1048 13.50 9.15 -33.17
N LEU A 1049 13.81 10.28 -32.53
CA LEU A 1049 12.88 11.40 -32.34
C LEU A 1049 13.07 12.45 -33.43
N SER A 1050 11.99 13.10 -33.87
CA SER A 1050 12.03 14.24 -34.79
C SER A 1050 12.44 15.53 -34.05
N SER A 1051 12.76 16.60 -34.79
CA SER A 1051 12.94 17.94 -34.19
C SER A 1051 11.63 18.46 -33.61
N GLY A 1052 11.61 18.87 -32.36
CA GLY A 1052 10.38 19.28 -31.65
C GLY A 1052 10.39 18.87 -30.18
N THR A 1053 9.27 19.09 -29.49
CA THR A 1053 9.05 18.59 -28.13
C THR A 1053 8.27 17.28 -28.20
N HIS A 1054 8.75 16.27 -27.50
CA HIS A 1054 8.17 14.93 -27.42
C HIS A 1054 7.91 14.55 -25.96
N VAL A 1055 6.78 13.89 -25.70
CA VAL A 1055 6.45 13.29 -24.40
C VAL A 1055 6.78 11.81 -24.45
N LEU A 1056 7.80 11.40 -23.67
CA LEU A 1056 8.18 10.01 -23.49
C LEU A 1056 7.48 9.49 -22.22
N LYS A 1057 6.65 8.45 -22.34
CA LYS A 1057 6.01 7.79 -21.21
C LYS A 1057 6.48 6.34 -21.15
N VAL A 1058 7.20 5.98 -20.10
CA VAL A 1058 7.53 4.58 -19.80
C VAL A 1058 6.53 4.06 -18.79
N SER A 1059 5.93 2.91 -19.05
CA SER A 1059 4.99 2.20 -18.18
C SER A 1059 5.56 0.84 -17.81
N VAL A 1060 5.64 0.53 -16.52
CA VAL A 1060 5.90 -0.82 -16.00
C VAL A 1060 4.62 -1.35 -15.36
N SER A 1061 4.18 -2.54 -15.76
CA SER A 1061 3.01 -3.21 -15.18
C SER A 1061 3.34 -4.62 -14.77
N ASP A 1062 2.80 -5.07 -13.64
CA ASP A 1062 3.06 -6.41 -13.10
C ASP A 1062 1.96 -7.40 -13.47
N GLN A 1063 2.14 -8.68 -13.15
CA GLN A 1063 1.13 -9.71 -13.40
C GLN A 1063 -0.08 -9.55 -12.44
N GLY A 1064 0.14 -8.90 -11.30
CA GLY A 1064 -0.89 -8.49 -10.35
C GLY A 1064 -1.83 -7.41 -10.87
N GLY A 1065 -1.52 -6.78 -12.00
CA GLY A 1065 -2.32 -5.72 -12.63
C GLY A 1065 -2.07 -4.33 -12.06
N ALA A 1066 -1.07 -4.13 -11.20
CA ALA A 1066 -0.58 -2.79 -10.91
C ALA A 1066 0.21 -2.26 -12.12
N GLU A 1067 0.32 -0.93 -12.21
CA GLU A 1067 1.17 -0.28 -13.20
C GLU A 1067 1.68 1.05 -12.63
N ARG A 1068 2.93 1.37 -12.93
CA ARG A 1068 3.49 2.71 -12.78
C ARG A 1068 3.96 3.23 -14.12
N SER A 1069 3.60 4.48 -14.39
CA SER A 1069 4.10 5.21 -15.54
C SER A 1069 4.86 6.45 -15.11
N GLN A 1070 6.00 6.71 -15.75
CA GLN A 1070 6.75 7.95 -15.61
C GLN A 1070 6.82 8.64 -16.98
N SER A 1071 6.32 9.88 -17.01
CA SER A 1071 6.25 10.73 -18.19
C SER A 1071 7.33 11.82 -18.11
N ILE A 1072 8.08 12.07 -19.19
CA ILE A 1072 9.02 13.19 -19.32
C ILE A 1072 8.84 13.88 -20.67
N ALA A 1073 8.86 15.22 -20.68
CA ALA A 1073 8.98 15.99 -21.92
C ALA A 1073 10.46 16.20 -22.25
N VAL A 1074 10.84 16.02 -23.51
CA VAL A 1074 12.18 16.32 -24.04
C VAL A 1074 12.08 17.15 -25.32
N THR A 1075 13.09 17.96 -25.60
CA THR A 1075 13.14 18.77 -26.84
C THR A 1075 14.34 18.37 -27.69
N VAL A 1076 14.11 18.02 -28.94
CA VAL A 1076 15.15 17.72 -29.94
C VAL A 1076 15.37 18.97 -30.82
N PRO A 1077 16.61 19.48 -30.95
CA PRO A 1077 16.96 20.66 -31.76
C PRO A 1077 16.69 20.55 -33.27
#